data_AF-A0A7W1IEA1-F1
#
_entry.id   AF-A0A7W1IEA1-F1
#
_cell.length_a   1.000
_cell.length_b   1.000
_cell.length_c   1.000
_cell.angle_alpha   90.00
_cell.angle_beta   90.00
_cell.angle_gamma   90.00
#
_symmetry.space_group_name_H-M   'P 1'
#
loop_
_entity.id
_entity.type
_entity.pdbx_description
1 polymer ?
#
loop_
_entity_poly.entity_id
_entity_poly.type
_entity_poly.pdbx_seq_one_letter_code
_entity_poly.pdbx_strand_id
1 'polypeptide(L)'
;MPSVKKGFEALSMYDYFLAKKQFYKALKKQADAPAAYGLAAIFSRNDNPFYNLDSAAKYASLGYVAFLKKPIKQNIGGFSIDSVSTLALCDTVGFRQWNKIKKSGTVETYNAFLMANYNANPLLREQAVYLRDELEYNACILKNRSDSTREFIHTHPQSAFLQEALLLFQRQVYNEETKEGTSAQLIRFLSKNPSSVMVNTAYENLYKLYQTNSDTSGLSSFVKSYPNAPQNTEAWKLLFSLTVKSFSNHELEKFLRCYPSFPFKESILRELELNKVRLFPYEQQDVYGFIDSTARLVIRPVYDVVSKFSEGLSVVNKNDTVYFINKENMNPFNQFYNEAYPFQNGISAVKQGNKWMFINRQGQVISGGYEEVNELSNQVYVVKINNKYGAINHVGQVIIESRFQKLGDFKNDFAYYIEDGKYGFVSKDGYVHKADFEWISDFNSGGMAIIKKNNVFGLISANGNLVLEPQMDLIVRAAGNTYIVVKNGLYGFYNGNGCYISQIAYDYIKEKPAEYYTNGSAFKLLRKGEQGLIDANGKQTIDFGTYDEINFASNGLIRVKRKKKYGYVDRKLTLVIPYKFDEARDFSDSLAIVTSKEKNALINLQGKEIFSSEEEIEKLSSHFYLTGEDKSEIIDRRGVRIWSGVEDVQMCENSLLIITLSNKEIKLLKD
;
A
#
# COMPACT_ATOMS: atom_id res chain seq x y z
N MET A 1 -16.57 -13.50 -93.41
CA MET A 1 -15.27 -14.09 -93.77
C MET A 1 -14.37 -13.19 -94.66
N PRO A 2 -14.83 -12.51 -95.73
CA PRO A 2 -13.92 -11.78 -96.63
C PRO A 2 -13.10 -10.66 -95.96
N SER A 3 -13.69 -9.95 -95.00
CA SER A 3 -13.00 -8.90 -94.23
C SER A 3 -11.99 -9.45 -93.24
N VAL A 4 -12.25 -10.59 -92.60
CA VAL A 4 -11.32 -11.22 -91.64
C VAL A 4 -10.06 -11.70 -92.35
N LYS A 5 -10.21 -12.41 -93.48
CA LYS A 5 -9.08 -12.91 -94.28
C LYS A 5 -8.20 -11.77 -94.81
N LYS A 6 -8.81 -10.73 -95.40
CA LYS A 6 -8.11 -9.50 -95.83
C LYS A 6 -7.42 -8.77 -94.67
N GLY A 7 -8.00 -8.81 -93.47
CA GLY A 7 -7.41 -8.23 -92.28
C GLY A 7 -6.12 -8.93 -91.86
N PHE A 8 -6.10 -10.26 -91.87
CA PHE A 8 -4.89 -11.05 -91.53
C PHE A 8 -3.83 -11.00 -92.64
N GLU A 9 -4.21 -10.96 -93.91
CA GLU A 9 -3.28 -10.72 -95.04
C GLU A 9 -2.60 -9.34 -94.93
N ALA A 10 -3.34 -8.30 -94.56
CA ALA A 10 -2.76 -6.99 -94.29
C ALA A 10 -1.87 -7.00 -93.03
N LEU A 11 -2.27 -7.73 -91.99
CA LEU A 11 -1.51 -7.85 -90.75
C LEU A 11 -0.16 -8.57 -90.95
N SER A 12 -0.10 -9.60 -91.81
CA SER A 12 1.15 -10.30 -92.12
C SER A 12 2.12 -9.47 -92.97
N MET A 13 1.60 -8.49 -93.71
CA MET A 13 2.38 -7.51 -94.47
C MET A 13 2.70 -6.22 -93.68
N TYR A 14 2.40 -6.17 -92.37
CA TYR A 14 2.60 -5.00 -91.52
C TYR A 14 1.76 -3.76 -91.93
N ASP A 15 0.71 -3.93 -92.74
CA ASP A 15 -0.27 -2.87 -93.05
C ASP A 15 -1.35 -2.79 -91.96
N TYR A 16 -0.97 -2.16 -90.84
CA TYR A 16 -1.81 -2.05 -89.65
C TYR A 16 -3.08 -1.20 -89.89
N PHE A 17 -3.03 -0.21 -90.79
CA PHE A 17 -4.18 0.65 -91.09
C PHE A 17 -5.28 -0.13 -91.80
N LEU A 18 -4.90 -0.89 -92.83
CA LEU A 18 -5.84 -1.75 -93.55
C LEU A 18 -6.32 -2.89 -92.66
N ALA A 19 -5.42 -3.56 -91.93
CA ALA A 19 -5.78 -4.65 -91.03
C ALA A 19 -6.81 -4.22 -89.98
N LYS A 20 -6.57 -3.10 -89.27
CA LYS A 20 -7.48 -2.54 -88.27
C LYS A 20 -8.85 -2.19 -88.87
N LYS A 21 -8.88 -1.53 -90.04
CA LYS A 21 -10.13 -1.18 -90.74
C LYS A 21 -10.95 -2.43 -91.07
N GLN A 22 -10.31 -3.49 -91.55
CA GLN A 22 -11.00 -4.73 -91.93
C GLN A 22 -11.51 -5.51 -90.71
N PHE A 23 -10.72 -5.59 -89.63
CA PHE A 23 -11.16 -6.25 -88.39
C PHE A 23 -12.32 -5.51 -87.72
N TYR A 24 -12.32 -4.17 -87.68
CA TYR A 24 -13.49 -3.42 -87.21
C TYR A 24 -14.74 -3.67 -88.05
N LYS A 25 -14.59 -3.71 -89.38
CA LYS A 25 -15.70 -4.01 -90.28
C LYS A 25 -16.27 -5.41 -90.04
N ALA A 26 -15.42 -6.39 -89.69
CA ALA A 26 -15.85 -7.74 -89.32
C ALA A 26 -16.61 -7.75 -87.99
N LEU A 27 -16.06 -7.10 -86.96
CA LEU A 27 -16.65 -7.00 -85.61
C LEU A 27 -17.98 -6.24 -85.58
N LYS A 28 -18.17 -5.22 -86.43
CA LYS A 28 -19.44 -4.48 -86.53
C LYS A 28 -20.61 -5.34 -87.01
N LYS A 29 -20.34 -6.43 -87.73
CA LYS A 29 -21.39 -7.30 -88.28
C LYS A 29 -21.81 -8.40 -87.31
N GLN A 30 -20.83 -8.97 -86.59
CA GLN A 30 -21.05 -10.04 -85.63
C GLN A 30 -19.83 -10.13 -84.70
N ALA A 31 -20.03 -10.61 -83.47
CA ALA A 31 -18.92 -10.94 -82.58
C ALA A 31 -18.10 -12.08 -83.22
N ASP A 32 -16.89 -11.75 -83.67
CA ASP A 32 -16.04 -12.62 -84.47
C ASP A 32 -14.68 -12.77 -83.78
N ALA A 33 -14.40 -13.98 -83.28
CA ALA A 33 -13.20 -14.26 -82.50
C ALA A 33 -11.90 -13.98 -83.27
N PRO A 34 -11.76 -14.38 -84.55
CA PRO A 34 -10.62 -13.98 -85.38
C PRO A 34 -10.45 -12.47 -85.53
N ALA A 35 -11.53 -11.72 -85.76
CA ALA A 35 -11.44 -10.27 -85.89
C ALA A 35 -11.02 -9.58 -84.58
N ALA A 36 -11.53 -10.05 -83.44
CA ALA A 36 -11.12 -9.56 -82.11
C ALA A 36 -9.66 -9.93 -81.80
N TYR A 37 -9.23 -11.15 -82.12
CA TYR A 37 -7.83 -11.58 -82.01
C TYR A 37 -6.91 -10.70 -82.86
N GLY A 38 -7.28 -10.42 -84.12
CA GLY A 38 -6.53 -9.56 -85.02
C GLY A 38 -6.39 -8.12 -84.50
N LEU A 39 -7.46 -7.53 -83.96
CA LEU A 39 -7.38 -6.22 -83.29
C LEU A 39 -6.47 -6.27 -82.07
N ALA A 40 -6.64 -7.25 -81.20
CA ALA A 40 -5.80 -7.40 -80.00
C ALA A 40 -4.32 -7.54 -80.36
N ALA A 41 -4.00 -8.31 -81.40
CA ALA A 41 -2.64 -8.46 -81.94
C ALA A 41 -2.09 -7.10 -82.39
N ILE A 42 -2.85 -6.29 -83.15
CA ILE A 42 -2.44 -4.94 -83.57
C ILE A 42 -2.18 -4.04 -82.36
N PHE A 43 -3.17 -3.92 -81.47
CA PHE A 43 -3.12 -3.03 -80.31
C PHE A 43 -2.03 -3.42 -79.31
N SER A 44 -1.64 -4.70 -79.25
CA SER A 44 -0.62 -5.19 -78.34
C SER A 44 0.81 -4.86 -78.76
N ARG A 45 1.08 -4.63 -80.06
CA ARG A 45 2.44 -4.42 -80.56
C ARG A 45 2.86 -2.96 -80.50
N ASN A 46 4.07 -2.68 -80.04
CA ASN A 46 4.63 -1.35 -79.85
C ASN A 46 5.33 -0.76 -81.09
N ASP A 47 5.28 -1.47 -82.21
CA ASP A 47 5.90 -1.11 -83.50
C ASP A 47 4.92 -0.45 -84.47
N ASN A 48 3.73 -0.06 -84.00
CA ASN A 48 2.69 0.56 -84.84
C ASN A 48 1.96 1.70 -84.10
N PRO A 49 1.35 2.65 -84.83
CA PRO A 49 0.75 3.85 -84.25
C PRO A 49 -0.54 3.58 -83.47
N PHE A 50 -1.05 2.35 -83.47
CA PHE A 50 -2.24 1.97 -82.73
C PHE A 50 -1.92 1.28 -81.40
N TYR A 51 -0.66 1.16 -81.00
CA TYR A 51 -0.29 0.53 -79.72
C TYR A 51 -1.09 1.11 -78.55
N ASN A 52 -1.94 0.28 -77.94
CA ASN A 52 -2.78 0.65 -76.82
C ASN A 52 -3.16 -0.61 -76.05
N LEU A 53 -2.54 -0.82 -74.90
CA LEU A 53 -2.70 -2.06 -74.15
C LEU A 53 -4.13 -2.27 -73.61
N ASP A 54 -4.86 -1.20 -73.28
CA ASP A 54 -6.24 -1.31 -72.78
C ASP A 54 -7.18 -1.80 -73.88
N SER A 55 -7.01 -1.27 -75.09
CA SER A 55 -7.68 -1.76 -76.29
C SER A 55 -7.26 -3.20 -76.60
N ALA A 56 -5.97 -3.53 -76.43
CA ALA A 56 -5.48 -4.88 -76.63
C ALA A 56 -6.14 -5.87 -75.65
N ALA A 57 -6.24 -5.53 -74.37
CA ALA A 57 -6.83 -6.38 -73.32
C ALA A 57 -8.33 -6.58 -73.55
N LYS A 58 -9.04 -5.50 -73.90
CA LYS A 58 -10.45 -5.53 -74.30
C LYS A 58 -10.70 -6.50 -75.45
N TYR A 59 -9.94 -6.36 -76.55
CA TYR A 59 -10.14 -7.19 -77.74
C TYR A 59 -9.61 -8.63 -77.55
N ALA A 60 -8.58 -8.84 -76.74
CA ALA A 60 -8.08 -10.18 -76.42
C ALA A 60 -9.13 -10.97 -75.64
N SER A 61 -9.68 -10.36 -74.58
CA SER A 61 -10.77 -10.93 -73.80
C SER A 61 -12.04 -11.15 -74.63
N LEU A 62 -12.42 -10.18 -75.47
CA LEU A 62 -13.55 -10.33 -76.39
C LEU A 62 -13.33 -11.51 -77.37
N GLY A 63 -12.10 -11.65 -77.88
CA GLY A 63 -11.72 -12.73 -78.79
C GLY A 63 -11.82 -14.10 -78.12
N TYR A 64 -11.29 -14.24 -76.91
CA TYR A 64 -11.37 -15.46 -76.12
C TYR A 64 -12.84 -15.84 -75.82
N VAL A 65 -13.64 -14.91 -75.32
CA VAL A 65 -15.08 -15.15 -75.03
C VAL A 65 -15.86 -15.49 -76.30
N ALA A 66 -15.60 -14.80 -77.41
CA ALA A 66 -16.23 -15.10 -78.69
C ALA A 66 -15.83 -16.49 -79.20
N PHE A 67 -14.59 -16.92 -78.95
CA PHE A 67 -14.12 -18.25 -79.30
C PHE A 67 -14.83 -19.33 -78.47
N LEU A 68 -14.96 -19.15 -77.15
CA LEU A 68 -15.66 -20.12 -76.28
C LEU A 68 -17.11 -20.35 -76.70
N LYS A 69 -17.78 -19.33 -77.27
CA LYS A 69 -19.14 -19.46 -77.81
C LYS A 69 -19.21 -20.30 -79.09
N LYS A 70 -18.12 -20.38 -79.86
CA LYS A 70 -18.00 -21.14 -81.12
C LYS A 70 -16.57 -21.68 -81.27
N PRO A 71 -16.24 -22.80 -80.60
CA PRO A 71 -14.85 -23.27 -80.43
C PRO A 71 -14.33 -24.00 -81.67
N ILE A 72 -14.25 -23.30 -82.80
CA ILE A 72 -13.76 -23.82 -84.07
C ILE A 72 -12.40 -23.19 -84.35
N LYS A 73 -11.35 -24.02 -84.39
CA LYS A 73 -9.99 -23.61 -84.76
C LYS A 73 -9.98 -23.04 -86.18
N GLN A 74 -9.36 -21.89 -86.36
CA GLN A 74 -9.24 -21.22 -87.66
C GLN A 74 -7.79 -20.85 -87.95
N ASN A 75 -7.31 -21.24 -89.14
CA ASN A 75 -5.98 -20.87 -89.63
C ASN A 75 -6.15 -19.81 -90.72
N ILE A 76 -5.75 -18.56 -90.47
CA ILE A 76 -5.96 -17.44 -91.38
C ILE A 76 -4.70 -16.59 -91.46
N GLY A 77 -4.12 -16.42 -92.65
CA GLY A 77 -2.96 -15.54 -92.88
C GLY A 77 -1.71 -15.90 -92.08
N GLY A 78 -1.49 -17.19 -91.79
CA GLY A 78 -0.37 -17.68 -90.98
C GLY A 78 -0.64 -17.71 -89.46
N PHE A 79 -1.80 -17.22 -89.00
CA PHE A 79 -2.20 -17.25 -87.59
C PHE A 79 -3.13 -18.45 -87.30
N SER A 80 -2.82 -19.20 -86.25
CA SER A 80 -3.69 -20.22 -85.67
C SER A 80 -4.52 -19.57 -84.57
N ILE A 81 -5.85 -19.59 -84.71
CA ILE A 81 -6.80 -18.98 -83.78
C ILE A 81 -7.64 -20.10 -83.17
N ASP A 82 -7.32 -20.41 -81.91
CA ASP A 82 -7.90 -21.43 -81.05
C ASP A 82 -7.89 -20.95 -79.59
N SER A 83 -8.36 -21.78 -78.65
CA SER A 83 -8.38 -21.43 -77.22
C SER A 83 -6.99 -21.13 -76.66
N VAL A 84 -5.97 -21.87 -77.09
CA VAL A 84 -4.60 -21.74 -76.60
C VAL A 84 -3.98 -20.42 -77.06
N SER A 85 -4.06 -20.12 -78.36
CA SER A 85 -3.53 -18.89 -78.95
C SER A 85 -4.26 -17.63 -78.49
N THR A 86 -5.59 -17.67 -78.33
CA THR A 86 -6.38 -16.55 -77.80
C THR A 86 -6.08 -16.29 -76.34
N LEU A 87 -5.91 -17.33 -75.51
CA LEU A 87 -5.49 -17.20 -74.12
C LEU A 87 -4.05 -16.71 -73.99
N ALA A 88 -3.12 -17.24 -74.80
CA ALA A 88 -1.73 -16.77 -74.85
C ALA A 88 -1.62 -15.28 -75.21
N LEU A 89 -2.54 -14.77 -76.04
CA LEU A 89 -2.62 -13.35 -76.34
C LEU A 89 -3.13 -12.53 -75.14
N CYS A 90 -4.14 -13.03 -74.41
CA CYS A 90 -4.56 -12.44 -73.12
C CYS A 90 -3.38 -12.38 -72.13
N ASP A 91 -2.61 -13.47 -72.01
CA ASP A 91 -1.43 -13.54 -71.14
C ASP A 91 -0.33 -12.57 -71.55
N THR A 92 -0.05 -12.47 -72.84
CA THR A 92 0.97 -11.55 -73.38
C THR A 92 0.60 -10.09 -73.12
N VAL A 93 -0.67 -9.73 -73.35
CA VAL A 93 -1.16 -8.38 -73.09
C VAL A 93 -1.16 -8.09 -71.59
N GLY A 94 -1.65 -9.02 -70.77
CA GLY A 94 -1.65 -8.93 -69.31
C GLY A 94 -0.24 -8.75 -68.75
N PHE A 95 0.74 -9.52 -69.22
CA PHE A 95 2.14 -9.39 -68.79
C PHE A 95 2.73 -8.01 -69.14
N ARG A 96 2.39 -7.46 -70.32
CA ARG A 96 2.84 -6.11 -70.73
C ARG A 96 2.21 -5.02 -69.87
N GLN A 97 0.91 -5.11 -69.55
CA GLN A 97 0.26 -4.16 -68.65
C GLN A 97 0.80 -4.30 -67.21
N TRP A 98 1.00 -5.53 -66.73
CA TRP A 98 1.57 -5.81 -65.43
C TRP A 98 2.95 -5.15 -65.25
N ASN A 99 3.84 -5.30 -66.23
CA ASN A 99 5.17 -4.70 -66.16
C ASN A 99 5.15 -3.16 -66.08
N LYS A 100 4.07 -2.49 -66.52
CA LYS A 100 3.92 -1.04 -66.37
C LYS A 100 3.52 -0.63 -64.95
N ILE A 101 2.67 -1.43 -64.29
CA ILE A 101 2.06 -1.03 -63.01
C ILE A 101 2.74 -1.67 -61.79
N LYS A 102 3.41 -2.82 -61.93
CA LYS A 102 3.91 -3.62 -60.79
C LYS A 102 4.88 -2.91 -59.83
N LYS A 103 5.48 -1.78 -60.22
CA LYS A 103 6.44 -1.02 -59.39
C LYS A 103 5.87 0.25 -58.76
N SER A 104 4.75 0.78 -59.29
CA SER A 104 4.23 2.10 -58.91
C SER A 104 2.71 2.19 -59.08
N GLY A 105 2.02 1.05 -58.99
CA GLY A 105 0.57 0.99 -59.13
C GLY A 105 -0.13 1.60 -57.94
N THR A 106 -1.24 2.28 -58.20
CA THR A 106 -2.24 2.67 -57.19
C THR A 106 -3.37 1.64 -57.16
N VAL A 107 -4.23 1.72 -56.13
CA VAL A 107 -5.44 0.92 -56.01
C VAL A 107 -6.29 0.99 -57.28
N GLU A 108 -6.47 2.18 -57.85
CA GLU A 108 -7.24 2.41 -59.08
C GLU A 108 -6.60 1.69 -60.27
N THR A 109 -5.27 1.74 -60.39
CA THR A 109 -4.56 1.08 -61.49
C THR A 109 -4.60 -0.44 -61.40
N TYR A 110 -4.53 -1.01 -60.19
CA TYR A 110 -4.66 -2.46 -60.00
C TYR A 110 -6.09 -2.94 -60.22
N ASN A 111 -7.10 -2.18 -59.77
CA ASN A 111 -8.50 -2.48 -60.06
C ASN A 111 -8.78 -2.41 -61.57
N ALA A 112 -8.27 -1.40 -62.27
CA ALA A 112 -8.38 -1.30 -63.73
C ALA A 112 -7.70 -2.50 -64.44
N PHE A 113 -6.53 -2.93 -63.97
CA PHE A 113 -5.83 -4.10 -64.50
C PHE A 113 -6.65 -5.39 -64.31
N LEU A 114 -7.19 -5.61 -63.12
CA LEU A 114 -8.01 -6.79 -62.79
C LEU A 114 -9.29 -6.84 -63.63
N MET A 115 -9.93 -5.69 -63.89
CA MET A 115 -11.10 -5.58 -64.75
C MET A 115 -10.77 -5.84 -66.23
N ALA A 116 -9.66 -5.29 -66.74
CA ALA A 116 -9.28 -5.42 -68.15
C ALA A 116 -8.74 -6.81 -68.50
N ASN A 117 -8.10 -7.50 -67.54
CA ASN A 117 -7.35 -8.74 -67.75
C ASN A 117 -7.94 -9.95 -67.02
N TYR A 118 -9.27 -10.06 -66.93
CA TYR A 118 -9.91 -11.16 -66.21
C TYR A 118 -9.62 -12.55 -66.81
N ASN A 119 -9.21 -12.64 -68.08
CA ASN A 119 -8.79 -13.88 -68.75
C ASN A 119 -7.26 -14.06 -68.82
N ALA A 120 -6.46 -13.16 -68.26
CA ALA A 120 -5.00 -13.31 -68.26
C ALA A 120 -4.55 -14.27 -67.14
N ASN A 121 -3.28 -14.65 -67.20
CA ASN A 121 -2.60 -15.58 -66.30
C ASN A 121 -3.04 -15.37 -64.83
N PRO A 122 -3.59 -16.42 -64.17
CA PRO A 122 -4.07 -16.34 -62.79
C PRO A 122 -3.03 -15.82 -61.80
N LEU A 123 -1.75 -16.20 -61.96
CA LEU A 123 -0.66 -15.76 -61.07
C LEU A 123 -0.44 -14.24 -61.12
N LEU A 124 -0.55 -13.63 -62.31
CA LEU A 124 -0.45 -12.17 -62.46
C LEU A 124 -1.61 -11.45 -61.78
N ARG A 125 -2.81 -12.06 -61.86
CA ARG A 125 -4.00 -11.52 -61.21
C ARG A 125 -3.92 -11.63 -59.69
N GLU A 126 -3.45 -12.76 -59.17
CA GLU A 126 -3.21 -12.96 -57.73
C GLU A 126 -2.18 -11.95 -57.19
N GLN A 127 -1.09 -11.70 -57.92
CA GLN A 127 -0.12 -10.66 -57.56
C GLN A 127 -0.74 -9.26 -57.55
N ALA A 128 -1.59 -8.94 -58.53
CA ALA A 128 -2.27 -7.65 -58.57
C ALA A 128 -3.29 -7.48 -57.45
N VAL A 129 -4.02 -8.54 -57.08
CA VAL A 129 -4.90 -8.55 -55.90
C VAL A 129 -4.09 -8.32 -54.64
N TYR A 130 -2.98 -9.05 -54.46
CA TYR A 130 -2.12 -8.90 -53.28
C TYR A 130 -1.60 -7.45 -53.13
N LEU A 131 -1.02 -6.85 -54.17
CA LEU A 131 -0.47 -5.48 -54.08
C LEU A 131 -1.56 -4.42 -53.90
N ARG A 132 -2.75 -4.62 -54.48
CA ARG A 132 -3.90 -3.74 -54.24
C ARG A 132 -4.31 -3.79 -52.76
N ASP A 133 -4.53 -5.00 -52.26
CA ASP A 133 -4.98 -5.23 -50.88
C ASP A 133 -3.93 -4.74 -49.88
N GLU A 134 -2.64 -4.89 -50.18
CA GLU A 134 -1.53 -4.37 -49.37
C GLU A 134 -1.61 -2.84 -49.25
N LEU A 135 -1.85 -2.12 -50.35
CA LEU A 135 -1.99 -0.66 -50.34
C LEU A 135 -3.20 -0.20 -49.52
N GLU A 136 -4.34 -0.87 -49.68
CA GLU A 136 -5.56 -0.55 -48.94
C GLU A 136 -5.42 -0.89 -47.44
N TYR A 137 -4.81 -2.02 -47.11
CA TYR A 137 -4.52 -2.41 -45.73
C TYR A 137 -3.53 -1.43 -45.07
N ASN A 138 -2.48 -1.02 -45.77
CA ASN A 138 -1.55 0.01 -45.29
C ASN A 138 -2.28 1.35 -45.06
N ALA A 139 -3.27 1.70 -45.89
CA ALA A 139 -4.10 2.86 -45.65
C ALA A 139 -4.96 2.72 -44.37
N CYS A 140 -5.47 1.53 -44.06
CA CYS A 140 -6.15 1.26 -42.77
C CYS A 140 -5.21 1.44 -41.57
N ILE A 141 -3.96 0.96 -41.66
CA ILE A 141 -2.95 1.18 -40.62
C ILE A 141 -2.71 2.67 -40.40
N LEU A 142 -2.50 3.43 -41.47
CA LEU A 142 -2.22 4.88 -41.41
C LEU A 142 -3.41 5.69 -40.87
N LYS A 143 -4.64 5.38 -41.30
CA LYS A 143 -5.86 6.03 -40.78
C LYS A 143 -6.09 5.71 -39.31
N ASN A 144 -5.72 4.50 -38.88
CA ASN A 144 -5.87 4.00 -37.54
C ASN A 144 -7.29 4.15 -36.97
N ARG A 145 -8.31 3.81 -37.76
CA ARG A 145 -9.72 3.85 -37.36
C ARG A 145 -10.46 2.56 -37.65
N SER A 146 -11.30 2.14 -36.71
CA SER A 146 -12.03 0.87 -36.78
C SER A 146 -13.04 0.83 -37.94
N ASP A 147 -13.62 1.98 -38.31
CA ASP A 147 -14.55 2.10 -39.45
C ASP A 147 -13.87 1.71 -40.77
N SER A 148 -12.67 2.26 -41.02
CA SER A 148 -11.90 2.00 -42.23
C SER A 148 -11.43 0.55 -42.33
N THR A 149 -10.98 -0.04 -41.22
CA THR A 149 -10.54 -1.45 -41.21
C THR A 149 -11.73 -2.40 -41.34
N ARG A 150 -12.89 -2.05 -40.78
CA ARG A 150 -14.14 -2.82 -40.97
C ARG A 150 -14.56 -2.84 -42.43
N GLU A 151 -14.46 -1.70 -43.10
CA GLU A 151 -14.75 -1.60 -44.54
C GLU A 151 -13.80 -2.49 -45.36
N PHE A 152 -12.51 -2.48 -45.06
CA PHE A 152 -11.54 -3.39 -45.69
C PHE A 152 -11.91 -4.87 -45.48
N ILE A 153 -12.18 -5.29 -44.24
CA ILE A 153 -12.58 -6.68 -43.92
C ILE A 153 -13.81 -7.10 -44.73
N HIS A 154 -14.81 -6.21 -44.86
CA HIS A 154 -16.04 -6.49 -45.58
C HIS A 154 -15.82 -6.57 -47.10
N THR A 155 -14.99 -5.69 -47.65
CA THR A 155 -14.74 -5.59 -49.10
C THR A 155 -13.68 -6.59 -49.60
N HIS A 156 -12.83 -7.11 -48.70
CA HIS A 156 -11.71 -7.99 -49.03
C HIS A 156 -11.70 -9.30 -48.21
N PRO A 157 -12.76 -10.13 -48.27
CA PRO A 157 -12.88 -11.35 -47.44
C PRO A 157 -11.92 -12.49 -47.85
N GLN A 158 -11.20 -12.35 -48.96
CA GLN A 158 -10.21 -13.33 -49.44
C GLN A 158 -8.78 -12.78 -49.40
N SER A 159 -8.57 -11.63 -48.77
CA SER A 159 -7.25 -11.00 -48.71
C SER A 159 -6.24 -11.84 -47.93
N ALA A 160 -4.99 -11.79 -48.34
CA ALA A 160 -3.88 -12.32 -47.56
C ALA A 160 -3.71 -11.59 -46.21
N PHE A 161 -4.22 -10.35 -46.10
CA PHE A 161 -4.12 -9.50 -44.89
C PHE A 161 -5.35 -9.59 -43.98
N LEU A 162 -6.28 -10.51 -44.23
CA LEU A 162 -7.55 -10.56 -43.51
C LEU A 162 -7.36 -10.78 -42.00
N GLN A 163 -6.45 -11.68 -41.61
CA GLN A 163 -6.22 -11.98 -40.19
C GLN A 163 -5.59 -10.79 -39.46
N GLU A 164 -4.61 -10.15 -40.07
CA GLU A 164 -3.97 -8.94 -39.57
C GLU A 164 -4.96 -7.77 -39.49
N ALA A 165 -5.88 -7.66 -40.47
CA ALA A 165 -6.95 -6.67 -40.44
C ALA A 165 -7.97 -6.94 -39.33
N LEU A 166 -8.35 -8.19 -39.07
CA LEU A 166 -9.23 -8.56 -37.96
C LEU A 166 -8.60 -8.20 -36.60
N LEU A 167 -7.31 -8.50 -36.41
CA LEU A 167 -6.59 -8.13 -35.19
C LEU A 167 -6.44 -6.62 -35.05
N LEU A 168 -6.09 -5.91 -36.13
CA LEU A 168 -6.01 -4.45 -36.17
C LEU A 168 -7.35 -3.82 -35.81
N PHE A 169 -8.45 -4.33 -36.38
CA PHE A 169 -9.80 -3.87 -36.10
C PHE A 169 -10.15 -4.02 -34.62
N GLN A 170 -9.91 -5.19 -34.03
CA GLN A 170 -10.18 -5.41 -32.60
C GLN A 170 -9.37 -4.47 -31.70
N ARG A 171 -8.10 -4.20 -32.05
CA ARG A 171 -7.25 -3.24 -31.34
C ARG A 171 -7.76 -1.80 -31.48
N GLN A 172 -8.18 -1.40 -32.68
CA GLN A 172 -8.74 -0.06 -32.92
C GLN A 172 -10.05 0.16 -32.17
N VAL A 173 -10.96 -0.81 -32.20
CA VAL A 173 -12.22 -0.76 -31.42
C VAL A 173 -11.91 -0.59 -29.94
N TYR A 174 -10.96 -1.36 -29.40
CA TYR A 174 -10.53 -1.20 -28.01
C TYR A 174 -10.03 0.22 -27.72
N ASN A 175 -9.09 0.73 -28.52
CA ASN A 175 -8.52 2.06 -28.33
C ASN A 175 -9.58 3.18 -28.42
N GLU A 176 -10.54 3.06 -29.33
CA GLU A 176 -11.62 4.03 -29.52
C GLU A 176 -12.62 4.00 -28.37
N GLU A 177 -13.03 2.81 -27.91
CA GLU A 177 -14.01 2.65 -26.82
C GLU A 177 -13.41 2.96 -25.44
N THR A 178 -12.09 2.85 -25.28
CA THR A 178 -11.38 2.99 -23.99
C THR A 178 -10.40 4.16 -23.95
N LYS A 179 -10.60 5.16 -24.81
CA LYS A 179 -9.69 6.29 -25.01
C LYS A 179 -9.29 7.03 -23.73
N GLU A 180 -10.23 7.22 -22.79
CA GLU A 180 -9.99 7.93 -21.53
C GLU A 180 -9.49 6.98 -20.41
N GLY A 181 -9.46 5.68 -20.67
CA GLY A 181 -8.99 4.67 -19.72
C GLY A 181 -9.85 4.51 -18.46
N THR A 182 -11.09 5.00 -18.47
CA THR A 182 -11.94 4.95 -17.27
C THR A 182 -12.48 3.55 -17.01
N SER A 183 -12.76 3.23 -15.74
CA SER A 183 -13.35 1.94 -15.36
C SER A 183 -14.68 1.68 -16.08
N ALA A 184 -15.53 2.70 -16.24
CA ALA A 184 -16.81 2.59 -16.95
C ALA A 184 -16.63 2.20 -18.43
N GLN A 185 -15.64 2.79 -19.13
CA GLN A 185 -15.33 2.45 -20.51
C GLN A 185 -14.80 1.01 -20.64
N LEU A 186 -13.87 0.61 -19.77
CA LEU A 186 -13.31 -0.74 -19.77
C LEU A 186 -14.38 -1.80 -19.47
N ILE A 187 -15.25 -1.56 -18.48
CA ILE A 187 -16.39 -2.44 -18.17
C ILE A 187 -17.35 -2.55 -19.36
N ARG A 188 -17.67 -1.43 -20.02
CA ARG A 188 -18.53 -1.42 -21.21
C ARG A 188 -17.90 -2.17 -22.38
N PHE A 189 -16.59 -2.03 -22.59
CA PHE A 189 -15.87 -2.77 -23.62
C PHE A 189 -15.92 -4.28 -23.34
N LEU A 190 -15.63 -4.70 -22.10
CA LEU A 190 -15.65 -6.10 -21.67
C LEU A 190 -17.03 -6.75 -21.84
N SER A 191 -18.11 -6.01 -21.56
CA SER A 191 -19.47 -6.53 -21.72
C SER A 191 -19.89 -6.63 -23.19
N LYS A 192 -19.46 -5.69 -24.03
CA LYS A 192 -19.80 -5.67 -25.46
C LYS A 192 -18.95 -6.61 -26.31
N ASN A 193 -17.70 -6.87 -25.92
CA ASN A 193 -16.71 -7.59 -26.73
C ASN A 193 -16.03 -8.76 -25.97
N PRO A 194 -16.77 -9.73 -25.41
CA PRO A 194 -16.23 -10.77 -24.53
C PRO A 194 -15.27 -11.76 -25.22
N SER A 195 -15.29 -11.84 -26.55
CA SER A 195 -14.42 -12.71 -27.35
C SER A 195 -13.25 -11.98 -28.02
N SER A 196 -13.08 -10.68 -27.75
CA SER A 196 -12.00 -9.88 -28.33
C SER A 196 -10.63 -10.32 -27.77
N VAL A 197 -9.60 -10.30 -28.62
CA VAL A 197 -8.21 -10.55 -28.18
C VAL A 197 -7.73 -9.50 -27.16
N MET A 198 -8.40 -8.34 -27.10
CA MET A 198 -8.08 -7.25 -26.18
C MET A 198 -8.69 -7.40 -24.78
N VAL A 199 -9.45 -8.47 -24.52
CA VAL A 199 -10.10 -8.69 -23.21
C VAL A 199 -9.09 -8.76 -22.06
N ASN A 200 -7.97 -9.47 -22.22
CA ASN A 200 -6.95 -9.56 -21.18
C ASN A 200 -6.29 -8.20 -20.91
N THR A 201 -6.06 -7.40 -21.94
CA THR A 201 -5.57 -6.02 -21.81
C THR A 201 -6.57 -5.14 -21.07
N ALA A 202 -7.87 -5.30 -21.34
CA ALA A 202 -8.91 -4.59 -20.62
C ALA A 202 -8.97 -4.99 -19.13
N TYR A 203 -8.83 -6.29 -18.80
CA TYR A 203 -8.73 -6.76 -17.42
C TYR A 203 -7.52 -6.17 -16.69
N GLU A 204 -6.35 -6.19 -17.34
CA GLU A 204 -5.11 -5.65 -16.78
C GLU A 204 -5.25 -4.15 -16.45
N ASN A 205 -5.74 -3.36 -17.41
CA ASN A 205 -5.91 -1.92 -17.23
C ASN A 205 -6.97 -1.60 -16.17
N LEU A 206 -8.06 -2.38 -16.11
CA LEU A 206 -9.11 -2.21 -15.11
C LEU A 206 -8.59 -2.53 -13.70
N TYR A 207 -7.87 -3.65 -13.54
CA TYR A 207 -7.24 -4.02 -12.28
C TYR A 207 -6.22 -2.96 -11.83
N LYS A 208 -5.37 -2.46 -12.74
CA LYS A 208 -4.38 -1.44 -12.44
C LYS A 208 -5.01 -0.13 -11.97
N LEU A 209 -6.15 0.26 -12.55
CA LEU A 209 -6.91 1.44 -12.12
C LEU A 209 -7.42 1.26 -10.68
N TYR A 210 -8.01 0.10 -10.38
CA TYR A 210 -8.48 -0.19 -9.02
C TYR A 210 -7.36 -0.29 -8.00
N GLN A 211 -6.21 -0.86 -8.39
CA GLN A 211 -5.02 -0.93 -7.55
C GLN A 211 -4.49 0.46 -7.22
N THR A 212 -4.31 1.31 -8.24
CA THR A 212 -3.77 2.67 -8.08
C THR A 212 -4.64 3.51 -7.14
N ASN A 213 -5.95 3.34 -7.23
CA ASN A 213 -6.91 4.11 -6.43
C ASN A 213 -7.30 3.42 -5.12
N SER A 214 -6.76 2.24 -4.80
CA SER A 214 -7.21 1.40 -3.67
C SER A 214 -8.74 1.20 -3.63
N ASP A 215 -9.38 1.06 -4.81
CA ASP A 215 -10.83 0.98 -4.96
C ASP A 215 -11.37 -0.39 -4.57
N THR A 216 -11.78 -0.53 -3.30
CA THR A 216 -12.32 -1.78 -2.75
C THR A 216 -13.66 -2.19 -3.38
N SER A 217 -14.48 -1.23 -3.82
CA SER A 217 -15.76 -1.51 -4.48
C SER A 217 -15.53 -2.05 -5.89
N GLY A 218 -14.62 -1.41 -6.63
CA GLY A 218 -14.15 -1.85 -7.93
C GLY A 218 -13.54 -3.25 -7.88
N LEU A 219 -12.62 -3.50 -6.95
CA LEU A 219 -12.01 -4.82 -6.74
C LEU A 219 -13.07 -5.89 -6.38
N SER A 220 -13.98 -5.57 -5.47
CA SER A 220 -15.10 -6.45 -5.09
C SER A 220 -15.98 -6.83 -6.29
N SER A 221 -16.21 -5.89 -7.20
CA SER A 221 -16.96 -6.15 -8.44
C SER A 221 -16.13 -6.98 -9.42
N PHE A 222 -14.85 -6.64 -9.61
CA PHE A 222 -13.92 -7.32 -10.50
C PHE A 222 -13.80 -8.82 -10.18
N VAL A 223 -13.56 -9.15 -8.91
CA VAL A 223 -13.36 -10.55 -8.50
C VAL A 223 -14.60 -11.42 -8.67
N LYS A 224 -15.80 -10.81 -8.62
CA LYS A 224 -17.10 -11.48 -8.81
C LYS A 224 -17.46 -11.62 -10.29
N SER A 225 -17.24 -10.56 -11.07
CA SER A 225 -17.64 -10.50 -12.48
C SER A 225 -16.65 -11.17 -13.42
N TYR A 226 -15.37 -11.24 -13.05
CA TYR A 226 -14.29 -11.74 -13.92
C TYR A 226 -13.44 -12.82 -13.22
N PRO A 227 -14.03 -13.98 -12.85
CA PRO A 227 -13.33 -15.06 -12.14
C PRO A 227 -12.17 -15.67 -12.97
N ASN A 228 -12.24 -15.61 -14.29
CA ASN A 228 -11.24 -16.17 -15.20
C ASN A 228 -10.17 -15.16 -15.65
N ALA A 229 -10.24 -13.90 -15.19
CA ALA A 229 -9.21 -12.92 -15.51
C ALA A 229 -7.86 -13.36 -14.92
N PRO A 230 -6.74 -13.22 -15.64
CA PRO A 230 -5.41 -13.57 -15.10
C PRO A 230 -5.08 -12.87 -13.78
N GLN A 231 -5.60 -11.66 -13.58
CA GLN A 231 -5.40 -10.84 -12.38
C GLN A 231 -6.35 -11.20 -11.22
N ASN A 232 -7.28 -12.15 -11.38
CA ASN A 232 -8.33 -12.41 -10.38
C ASN A 232 -7.76 -12.75 -8.99
N THR A 233 -6.76 -13.63 -8.94
CA THR A 233 -6.11 -14.01 -7.67
C THR A 233 -5.43 -12.82 -6.99
N GLU A 234 -4.73 -11.98 -7.74
CA GLU A 234 -4.07 -10.78 -7.19
C GLU A 234 -5.09 -9.71 -6.78
N ALA A 235 -6.23 -9.61 -7.48
CA ALA A 235 -7.35 -8.78 -7.08
C ALA A 235 -7.98 -9.25 -5.75
N TRP A 236 -8.13 -10.56 -5.55
CA TRP A 236 -8.56 -11.11 -4.26
C TRP A 236 -7.60 -10.79 -3.12
N LYS A 237 -6.29 -10.99 -3.32
CA LYS A 237 -5.26 -10.67 -2.32
C LYS A 237 -5.26 -9.19 -1.97
N LEU A 238 -5.31 -8.32 -2.98
CA LEU A 238 -5.35 -6.88 -2.79
C LEU A 238 -6.62 -6.46 -2.04
N LEU A 239 -7.79 -6.95 -2.46
CA LEU A 239 -9.07 -6.69 -1.78
C LEU A 239 -9.01 -7.10 -0.30
N PHE A 240 -8.49 -8.29 0.00
CA PHE A 240 -8.30 -8.74 1.37
C PHE A 240 -7.38 -7.79 2.16
N SER A 241 -6.20 -7.47 1.61
CA SER A 241 -5.24 -6.57 2.27
C SER A 241 -5.78 -5.15 2.51
N LEU A 242 -6.71 -4.69 1.66
CA LEU A 242 -7.34 -3.37 1.78
C LEU A 242 -8.52 -3.36 2.77
N THR A 243 -9.12 -4.51 3.07
CA THR A 243 -10.34 -4.62 3.88
C THR A 243 -10.10 -5.23 5.27
N VAL A 244 -9.09 -6.08 5.42
CA VAL A 244 -8.65 -6.66 6.69
C VAL A 244 -7.33 -6.01 7.08
N LYS A 245 -7.37 -5.23 8.15
CA LYS A 245 -6.23 -4.44 8.64
C LYS A 245 -5.73 -5.00 9.95
N SER A 246 -6.58 -5.06 10.97
CA SER A 246 -6.15 -5.50 12.32
C SER A 246 -6.00 -7.02 12.47
N PHE A 247 -6.45 -7.79 11.47
CA PHE A 247 -6.55 -9.26 11.56
C PHE A 247 -7.37 -9.72 12.77
N SER A 248 -8.29 -8.87 13.25
CA SER A 248 -9.22 -9.21 14.32
C SER A 248 -10.24 -10.23 13.83
N ASN A 249 -10.77 -11.05 14.76
CA ASN A 249 -11.81 -12.02 14.45
C ASN A 249 -13.01 -11.37 13.75
N HIS A 250 -13.40 -10.17 14.20
CA HIS A 250 -14.50 -9.42 13.61
C HIS A 250 -14.26 -9.09 12.13
N GLU A 251 -13.07 -8.59 11.78
CA GLU A 251 -12.73 -8.26 10.39
C GLU A 251 -12.65 -9.51 9.50
N LEU A 252 -11.99 -10.56 9.98
CA LEU A 252 -11.84 -11.82 9.26
C LEU A 252 -13.20 -12.48 8.99
N GLU A 253 -14.08 -12.57 9.98
CA GLU A 253 -15.43 -13.11 9.84
C GLU A 253 -16.32 -12.24 8.94
N LYS A 254 -16.23 -10.91 9.09
CA LYS A 254 -16.93 -9.97 8.20
C LYS A 254 -16.49 -10.16 6.75
N PHE A 255 -15.20 -10.31 6.51
CA PHE A 255 -14.66 -10.53 5.17
C PHE A 255 -15.20 -11.83 4.56
N LEU A 256 -15.14 -12.96 5.27
CA LEU A 256 -15.67 -14.24 4.78
C LEU A 256 -17.18 -14.19 4.51
N ARG A 257 -17.94 -13.48 5.33
CA ARG A 257 -19.38 -13.27 5.11
C ARG A 257 -19.66 -12.47 3.84
N CYS A 258 -18.87 -11.44 3.56
CA CYS A 258 -19.01 -10.61 2.35
C CYS A 258 -18.47 -11.31 1.09
N TYR A 259 -17.50 -12.23 1.25
CA TYR A 259 -16.76 -12.87 0.17
C TYR A 259 -16.62 -14.39 0.37
N PRO A 260 -17.73 -15.15 0.33
CA PRO A 260 -17.70 -16.60 0.60
C PRO A 260 -16.93 -17.41 -0.46
N SER A 261 -16.73 -16.85 -1.66
CA SER A 261 -15.95 -17.43 -2.75
C SER A 261 -14.46 -17.09 -2.71
N PHE A 262 -13.97 -16.47 -1.63
CA PHE A 262 -12.56 -16.13 -1.49
C PHE A 262 -11.68 -17.41 -1.57
N PRO A 263 -10.71 -17.47 -2.49
CA PRO A 263 -9.96 -18.71 -2.76
C PRO A 263 -9.08 -19.16 -1.59
N PHE A 264 -8.72 -18.25 -0.66
CA PHE A 264 -7.85 -18.55 0.49
C PHE A 264 -8.62 -18.60 1.82
N LYS A 265 -9.92 -18.93 1.79
CA LYS A 265 -10.76 -18.98 3.00
C LYS A 265 -10.21 -19.88 4.11
N GLU A 266 -9.57 -21.00 3.74
CA GLU A 266 -9.01 -21.95 4.72
C GLU A 266 -7.90 -21.31 5.57
N SER A 267 -7.09 -20.42 4.98
CA SER A 267 -6.07 -19.68 5.72
C SER A 267 -6.69 -18.75 6.76
N ILE A 268 -7.83 -18.12 6.44
CA ILE A 268 -8.57 -17.28 7.39
C ILE A 268 -9.18 -18.12 8.52
N LEU A 269 -9.77 -19.28 8.19
CA LEU A 269 -10.32 -20.19 9.19
C LEU A 269 -9.23 -20.67 10.16
N ARG A 270 -8.04 -20.99 9.65
CA ARG A 270 -6.90 -21.35 10.50
C ARG A 270 -6.46 -20.19 11.39
N GLU A 271 -6.37 -18.97 10.86
CA GLU A 271 -6.04 -17.78 11.66
C GLU A 271 -7.07 -17.54 12.78
N LEU A 272 -8.37 -17.72 12.50
CA LEU A 272 -9.44 -17.63 13.51
C LEU A 272 -9.31 -18.68 14.62
N GLU A 273 -8.85 -19.90 14.31
CA GLU A 273 -8.54 -20.91 15.32
C GLU A 273 -7.35 -20.50 16.18
N LEU A 274 -6.26 -20.06 15.55
CA LEU A 274 -5.05 -19.61 16.23
C LEU A 274 -5.32 -18.38 17.10
N ASN A 275 -6.25 -17.51 16.73
CA ASN A 275 -6.67 -16.36 17.53
C ASN A 275 -7.35 -16.74 18.85
N LYS A 276 -7.86 -17.97 19.00
CA LYS A 276 -8.41 -18.47 20.28
C LYS A 276 -7.31 -18.76 21.32
N VAL A 277 -6.09 -18.98 20.87
CA VAL A 277 -4.94 -19.28 21.73
C VAL A 277 -4.18 -17.98 22.01
N ARG A 278 -4.01 -17.64 23.29
CA ARG A 278 -3.14 -16.53 23.70
C ARG A 278 -1.80 -17.10 24.15
N LEU A 279 -0.74 -16.59 23.56
CA LEU A 279 0.63 -16.96 23.87
C LEU A 279 1.35 -15.79 24.55
N PHE A 280 2.14 -16.11 25.55
CA PHE A 280 2.98 -15.17 26.30
C PHE A 280 4.45 -15.54 26.09
N PRO A 281 5.33 -14.55 25.81
CA PRO A 281 6.77 -14.78 25.84
C PRO A 281 7.18 -15.39 27.18
N TYR A 282 8.08 -16.36 27.13
CA TYR A 282 8.62 -17.04 28.30
C TYR A 282 10.12 -17.19 28.12
N GLU A 283 10.89 -16.64 29.06
CA GLU A 283 12.34 -16.69 29.06
C GLU A 283 12.85 -17.85 29.92
N GLN A 284 13.79 -18.61 29.37
CA GLN A 284 14.49 -19.68 30.09
C GLN A 284 15.92 -19.78 29.57
N GLN A 285 16.91 -19.65 30.46
CA GLN A 285 18.34 -19.73 30.11
C GLN A 285 18.73 -18.75 28.99
N ASP A 286 18.35 -17.48 29.13
CA ASP A 286 18.65 -16.38 28.21
C ASP A 286 18.07 -16.55 26.78
N VAL A 287 17.16 -17.51 26.59
CA VAL A 287 16.41 -17.68 25.33
C VAL A 287 14.91 -17.70 25.58
N TYR A 288 14.16 -17.28 24.57
CA TYR A 288 12.72 -17.11 24.61
C TYR A 288 11.98 -18.20 23.85
N GLY A 289 10.86 -18.62 24.45
CA GLY A 289 9.79 -19.42 23.85
C GLY A 289 8.43 -18.80 24.12
N PHE A 290 7.37 -19.61 24.05
CA PHE A 290 6.01 -19.16 24.34
C PHE A 290 5.21 -20.20 25.11
N ILE A 291 4.48 -19.73 26.13
CA ILE A 291 3.53 -20.51 26.91
C ILE A 291 2.08 -20.05 26.64
N ASP A 292 1.11 -20.94 26.82
CA ASP A 292 -0.31 -20.57 26.79
C ASP A 292 -0.83 -20.06 28.14
N SER A 293 -2.10 -19.66 28.18
CA SER A 293 -2.78 -19.19 29.40
C SER A 293 -2.96 -20.25 30.50
N THR A 294 -2.53 -21.49 30.27
CA THR A 294 -2.52 -22.59 31.25
C THR A 294 -1.10 -22.95 31.70
N ALA A 295 -0.12 -22.08 31.42
CA ALA A 295 1.31 -22.28 31.68
C ALA A 295 1.95 -23.43 30.90
N ARG A 296 1.30 -23.94 29.84
CA ARG A 296 1.87 -25.01 29.02
C ARG A 296 2.77 -24.40 27.95
N LEU A 297 3.95 -24.99 27.79
CA LEU A 297 4.88 -24.62 26.74
C LEU A 297 4.33 -25.00 25.36
N VAL A 298 4.12 -24.00 24.51
CA VAL A 298 3.61 -24.17 23.13
C VAL A 298 4.74 -24.07 22.13
N ILE A 299 5.64 -23.10 22.30
CA ILE A 299 6.85 -22.94 21.49
C ILE A 299 8.04 -23.03 22.43
N ARG A 300 8.95 -23.96 22.18
CA ARG A 300 10.12 -24.18 23.04
C ARG A 300 11.07 -22.98 23.01
N PRO A 301 11.78 -22.68 24.11
CA PRO A 301 12.76 -21.60 24.13
C PRO A 301 13.93 -21.90 23.19
N VAL A 302 14.05 -21.11 22.11
CA VAL A 302 15.07 -21.28 21.06
C VAL A 302 15.47 -19.96 20.38
N TYR A 303 14.89 -18.85 20.83
CA TYR A 303 15.04 -17.53 20.21
C TYR A 303 15.82 -16.61 21.14
N ASP A 304 16.71 -15.80 20.59
CA ASP A 304 17.52 -14.86 21.39
C ASP A 304 16.64 -13.70 21.87
N VAL A 305 15.71 -13.26 21.03
CA VAL A 305 14.73 -12.20 21.35
C VAL A 305 13.42 -12.52 20.65
N VAL A 306 12.29 -12.25 21.32
CA VAL A 306 10.95 -12.33 20.71
C VAL A 306 10.12 -11.09 21.03
N SER A 307 9.28 -10.66 20.09
CA SER A 307 8.18 -9.76 20.39
C SER A 307 6.97 -10.54 20.89
N LYS A 308 6.02 -9.83 21.51
CA LYS A 308 4.66 -10.37 21.68
C LYS A 308 4.02 -10.72 20.33
N PHE A 309 3.03 -11.60 20.37
CA PHE A 309 2.17 -11.81 19.22
C PHE A 309 1.27 -10.59 18.98
N SER A 310 1.37 -10.01 17.79
CA SER A 310 0.52 -8.94 17.27
C SER A 310 -0.04 -9.37 15.92
N GLU A 311 -1.36 -9.24 15.74
CA GLU A 311 -2.06 -9.60 14.50
C GLU A 311 -1.78 -11.03 13.99
N GLY A 312 -1.58 -11.95 14.95
CA GLY A 312 -1.29 -13.36 14.72
C GLY A 312 0.19 -13.72 14.56
N LEU A 313 1.10 -12.74 14.52
CA LEU A 313 2.54 -12.94 14.30
C LEU A 313 3.42 -12.40 15.43
N SER A 314 4.59 -13.00 15.62
CA SER A 314 5.66 -12.49 16.49
C SER A 314 6.93 -12.28 15.66
N VAL A 315 7.67 -11.21 15.94
CA VAL A 315 9.03 -11.00 15.43
C VAL A 315 9.98 -11.80 16.33
N VAL A 316 10.82 -12.61 15.72
CA VAL A 316 11.84 -13.38 16.43
C VAL A 316 13.22 -13.11 15.87
N ASN A 317 14.22 -13.09 16.75
CA ASN A 317 15.62 -13.12 16.40
C ASN A 317 16.19 -14.49 16.78
N LYS A 318 16.93 -15.10 15.85
CA LYS A 318 17.71 -16.29 16.10
C LYS A 318 19.03 -16.21 15.35
N ASN A 319 20.16 -16.27 16.06
CA ASN A 319 21.51 -16.19 15.50
C ASN A 319 21.65 -14.98 14.55
N ASP A 320 21.33 -13.78 15.05
CA ASP A 320 21.36 -12.51 14.30
C ASP A 320 20.44 -12.44 13.07
N THR A 321 19.51 -13.39 12.92
CA THR A 321 18.56 -13.44 11.82
C THR A 321 17.16 -13.11 12.33
N VAL A 322 16.54 -12.05 11.79
CA VAL A 322 15.19 -11.62 12.17
C VAL A 322 14.16 -12.13 11.18
N TYR A 323 13.06 -12.69 11.68
CA TYR A 323 11.92 -13.10 10.86
C TYR A 323 10.63 -13.15 11.67
N PHE A 324 9.51 -13.42 11.00
CA PHE A 324 8.21 -13.56 11.65
C PHE A 324 7.88 -15.03 11.87
N ILE A 325 7.20 -15.34 12.98
CA ILE A 325 6.55 -16.63 13.19
C ILE A 325 5.06 -16.46 13.47
N ASN A 326 4.27 -17.44 13.08
CA ASN A 326 2.90 -17.60 13.57
C ASN A 326 2.86 -18.42 14.88
N LYS A 327 1.67 -18.64 15.43
CA LYS A 327 1.48 -19.43 16.68
C LYS A 327 1.78 -20.93 16.55
N GLU A 328 2.08 -21.40 15.34
CA GLU A 328 2.55 -22.76 15.04
C GLU A 328 4.07 -22.79 14.83
N ASN A 329 4.76 -21.68 15.11
CA ASN A 329 6.20 -21.52 14.94
C ASN A 329 6.69 -21.60 13.47
N MET A 330 5.81 -21.30 12.51
CA MET A 330 6.16 -21.26 11.08
C MET A 330 6.47 -19.84 10.61
N ASN A 331 7.47 -19.67 9.73
CA ASN A 331 7.74 -18.42 9.02
C ASN A 331 6.78 -18.27 7.83
N PRO A 332 5.72 -17.42 7.92
CA PRO A 332 4.69 -17.36 6.90
C PRO A 332 5.16 -16.75 5.57
N PHE A 333 6.25 -15.96 5.60
CA PHE A 333 6.74 -15.25 4.42
C PHE A 333 7.91 -15.96 3.75
N ASN A 334 8.52 -16.94 4.44
CA ASN A 334 9.78 -17.55 4.04
C ASN A 334 10.86 -16.50 3.69
N GLN A 335 10.90 -15.43 4.49
CA GLN A 335 11.82 -14.29 4.32
C GLN A 335 12.52 -13.99 5.65
N PHE A 336 13.70 -13.39 5.52
CA PHE A 336 14.56 -12.99 6.63
C PHE A 336 14.97 -11.53 6.46
N TYR A 337 15.16 -10.85 7.58
CA TYR A 337 15.40 -9.42 7.68
C TYR A 337 16.56 -9.15 8.65
N ASN A 338 17.11 -7.94 8.57
CA ASN A 338 18.08 -7.44 9.52
C ASN A 338 17.38 -6.98 10.82
N GLU A 339 16.24 -6.31 10.68
CA GLU A 339 15.42 -5.80 11.79
C GLU A 339 13.94 -5.81 11.35
N ALA A 340 13.02 -5.91 12.30
CA ALA A 340 11.58 -5.85 12.04
C ALA A 340 10.82 -5.35 13.27
N TYR A 341 9.77 -4.56 13.05
CA TYR A 341 8.79 -4.23 14.07
C TYR A 341 7.56 -5.14 14.00
N PRO A 342 6.84 -5.38 15.12
CA PRO A 342 5.60 -6.14 15.11
C PRO A 342 4.55 -5.54 14.17
N PHE A 343 3.70 -6.39 13.60
CA PHE A 343 2.60 -5.95 12.74
C PHE A 343 1.60 -5.07 13.49
N GLN A 344 1.19 -3.96 12.89
CA GLN A 344 0.15 -3.08 13.40
C GLN A 344 -0.67 -2.52 12.23
N ASN A 345 -2.00 -2.68 12.30
CA ASN A 345 -2.96 -2.36 11.24
C ASN A 345 -2.62 -2.99 9.88
N GLY A 346 -2.09 -4.21 9.89
CA GLY A 346 -1.87 -5.03 8.70
C GLY A 346 -0.55 -4.74 8.00
N ILE A 347 0.28 -3.84 8.56
CA ILE A 347 1.59 -3.49 8.05
C ILE A 347 2.69 -3.64 9.11
N SER A 348 3.91 -3.85 8.66
CA SER A 348 5.11 -3.89 9.52
C SER A 348 6.26 -3.18 8.80
N ALA A 349 7.09 -2.45 9.54
CA ALA A 349 8.36 -1.96 9.03
C ALA A 349 9.44 -3.04 9.21
N VAL A 350 10.14 -3.35 8.13
CA VAL A 350 11.23 -4.32 8.09
C VAL A 350 12.45 -3.67 7.45
N LYS A 351 13.64 -4.10 7.87
CA LYS A 351 14.92 -3.64 7.34
C LYS A 351 15.58 -4.77 6.57
N GLN A 352 15.90 -4.51 5.31
CA GLN A 352 16.64 -5.43 4.45
C GLN A 352 17.87 -4.72 3.89
N GLY A 353 19.05 -5.26 4.19
CA GLY A 353 20.31 -4.54 4.01
C GLY A 353 20.31 -3.25 4.83
N ASN A 354 20.55 -2.11 4.18
CA ASN A 354 20.63 -0.79 4.82
C ASN A 354 19.37 0.06 4.65
N LYS A 355 18.26 -0.53 4.17
CA LYS A 355 17.04 0.20 3.88
C LYS A 355 15.84 -0.41 4.58
N TRP A 356 14.98 0.48 5.07
CA TRP A 356 13.69 0.13 5.63
C TRP A 356 12.60 0.17 4.56
N MET A 357 11.61 -0.67 4.75
CA MET A 357 10.44 -0.85 3.90
C MET A 357 9.24 -1.30 4.73
N PHE A 358 8.05 -0.98 4.26
CA PHE A 358 6.81 -1.46 4.86
C PHE A 358 6.29 -2.64 4.07
N ILE A 359 5.95 -3.72 4.77
CA ILE A 359 5.33 -4.91 4.19
C ILE A 359 3.91 -5.10 4.73
N ASN A 360 3.03 -5.70 3.93
CA ASN A 360 1.72 -6.14 4.40
C ASN A 360 1.78 -7.56 5.00
N ARG A 361 0.67 -8.05 5.56
CA ARG A 361 0.53 -9.41 6.09
C ARG A 361 0.59 -10.54 5.04
N GLN A 362 0.84 -10.23 3.77
CA GLN A 362 1.21 -11.19 2.72
C GLN A 362 2.72 -11.17 2.40
N GLY A 363 3.51 -10.35 3.10
CA GLY A 363 4.94 -10.15 2.83
C GLY A 363 5.22 -9.28 1.60
N GLN A 364 4.22 -8.61 1.04
CA GLN A 364 4.39 -7.73 -0.12
C GLN A 364 4.85 -6.35 0.33
N VAL A 365 5.78 -5.76 -0.40
CA VAL A 365 6.27 -4.40 -0.18
C VAL A 365 5.20 -3.38 -0.55
N ILE A 366 4.85 -2.52 0.39
CA ILE A 366 3.90 -1.40 0.20
C ILE A 366 4.66 -0.14 -0.20
N SER A 367 5.73 0.18 0.54
CA SER A 367 6.61 1.32 0.29
C SER A 367 8.00 1.04 0.87
N GLY A 368 9.04 1.73 0.41
CA GLY A 368 10.39 1.48 0.90
C GLY A 368 11.43 2.47 0.39
N GLY A 369 12.70 2.19 0.70
CA GLY A 369 13.84 3.05 0.35
C GLY A 369 14.26 4.01 1.47
N TYR A 370 13.66 3.87 2.65
CA TYR A 370 13.93 4.72 3.80
C TYR A 370 15.28 4.35 4.44
N GLU A 371 16.03 5.37 4.83
CA GLU A 371 17.30 5.24 5.56
C GLU A 371 17.04 4.87 7.03
N GLU A 372 16.01 5.46 7.62
CA GLU A 372 15.60 5.25 9.01
C GLU A 372 14.07 5.23 9.09
N VAL A 373 13.54 4.41 9.99
CA VAL A 373 12.11 4.36 10.36
C VAL A 373 12.03 4.19 11.88
N ASN A 374 11.35 5.11 12.56
CA ASN A 374 11.11 5.01 13.99
C ASN A 374 9.95 4.04 14.28
N GLU A 375 9.83 3.57 15.53
CA GLU A 375 8.68 2.77 15.95
C GLU A 375 7.36 3.55 15.77
N LEU A 376 6.27 2.84 15.49
CA LEU A 376 4.96 3.47 15.35
C LEU A 376 4.55 4.17 16.64
N SER A 377 4.31 5.48 16.57
CA SER A 377 3.76 6.24 17.69
C SER A 377 2.58 7.09 17.24
N ASN A 378 1.49 7.05 18.00
CA ASN A 378 0.22 7.73 17.66
C ASN A 378 -0.23 7.46 16.20
N GLN A 379 -0.06 6.22 15.74
CA GLN A 379 -0.41 5.78 14.38
C GLN A 379 0.38 6.48 13.25
N VAL A 380 1.56 7.02 13.56
CA VAL A 380 2.46 7.67 12.61
C VAL A 380 3.86 7.04 12.71
N TYR A 381 4.47 6.81 11.55
CA TYR A 381 5.88 6.48 11.41
C TYR A 381 6.65 7.73 11.01
N VAL A 382 7.72 8.04 11.73
CA VAL A 382 8.73 9.02 11.27
C VAL A 382 9.71 8.28 10.37
N VAL A 383 9.92 8.81 9.18
CA VAL A 383 10.76 8.18 8.15
C VAL A 383 11.82 9.15 7.66
N LYS A 384 12.97 8.62 7.25
CA LYS A 384 14.06 9.38 6.63
C LYS A 384 14.31 8.92 5.21
N ILE A 385 14.29 9.85 4.27
CA ILE A 385 14.66 9.61 2.87
C ILE A 385 15.47 10.79 2.36
N ASN A 386 16.55 10.53 1.63
CA ASN A 386 17.45 11.55 1.10
C ASN A 386 17.97 12.50 2.19
N ASN A 387 18.35 11.94 3.35
CA ASN A 387 18.84 12.68 4.52
C ASN A 387 17.86 13.73 5.10
N LYS A 388 16.55 13.60 4.83
CA LYS A 388 15.49 14.46 5.38
C LYS A 388 14.41 13.62 6.03
N TYR A 389 13.82 14.16 7.10
CA TYR A 389 12.74 13.49 7.82
C TYR A 389 11.36 13.98 7.37
N GLY A 390 10.44 13.02 7.29
CA GLY A 390 9.02 13.20 7.07
C GLY A 390 8.22 12.20 7.89
N ALA A 391 6.92 12.12 7.63
CA ALA A 391 6.03 11.22 8.36
C ALA A 391 5.03 10.55 7.43
N ILE A 392 4.77 9.27 7.69
CA ILE A 392 3.73 8.49 7.01
C ILE A 392 2.77 7.91 8.06
N ASN A 393 1.52 7.69 7.69
CA ASN A 393 0.55 7.08 8.58
C ASN A 393 0.76 5.55 8.68
N HIS A 394 0.05 4.93 9.62
CA HIS A 394 0.01 3.48 9.83
C HIS A 394 -0.53 2.65 8.65
N VAL A 395 -0.88 3.25 7.51
CA VAL A 395 -1.20 2.54 6.27
C VAL A 395 -0.20 2.85 5.13
N GLY A 396 0.87 3.58 5.42
CA GLY A 396 1.96 3.88 4.50
C GLY A 396 1.77 5.13 3.62
N GLN A 397 0.74 5.94 3.86
CA GLN A 397 0.51 7.18 3.13
C GLN A 397 1.31 8.34 3.75
N VAL A 398 1.84 9.22 2.91
CA VAL A 398 2.60 10.40 3.36
C VAL A 398 1.66 11.39 4.04
N ILE A 399 1.96 11.73 5.29
CA ILE A 399 1.31 12.81 6.06
C ILE A 399 2.15 14.09 5.91
N ILE A 400 3.47 13.93 6.04
CA ILE A 400 4.44 15.03 6.01
C ILE A 400 5.54 14.66 5.04
N GLU A 401 5.66 15.43 3.97
CA GLU A 401 6.75 15.32 3.01
C GLU A 401 8.12 15.44 3.69
N SER A 402 9.08 14.65 3.24
CA SER A 402 10.41 14.60 3.84
C SER A 402 11.21 15.86 3.54
N ARG A 403 11.24 16.80 4.48
CA ARG A 403 11.92 18.12 4.32
C ARG A 403 12.70 18.58 5.54
N PHE A 404 12.40 18.06 6.72
CA PHE A 404 13.00 18.53 7.98
C PHE A 404 14.40 17.94 8.19
N GLN A 405 15.27 18.68 8.88
CA GLN A 405 16.59 18.18 9.27
C GLN A 405 16.47 17.11 10.37
N LYS A 406 15.47 17.27 11.24
CA LYS A 406 15.08 16.28 12.25
C LYS A 406 13.57 16.37 12.50
N LEU A 407 12.94 15.24 12.77
CA LEU A 407 11.56 15.14 13.24
C LEU A 407 11.54 14.20 14.45
N GLY A 408 10.96 14.64 15.55
CA GLY A 408 10.76 13.81 16.74
C GLY A 408 9.58 12.85 16.59
N ASP A 409 9.44 11.93 17.54
CA ASP A 409 8.27 11.03 17.57
C ASP A 409 6.99 11.81 17.87
N PHE A 410 5.88 11.35 17.30
CA PHE A 410 4.58 11.91 17.61
C PHE A 410 4.15 11.50 19.01
N LYS A 411 3.81 12.46 19.86
CA LYS A 411 3.27 12.28 21.21
C LYS A 411 2.07 13.18 21.40
N ASN A 412 0.95 12.61 21.85
CA ASN A 412 -0.34 13.33 21.96
C ASN A 412 -0.68 14.07 20.65
N ASP A 413 -0.48 13.42 19.51
CA ASP A 413 -0.73 13.94 18.15
C ASP A 413 0.23 15.02 17.63
N PHE A 414 1.30 15.38 18.35
CA PHE A 414 2.28 16.38 17.92
C PHE A 414 3.72 15.87 17.96
N ALA A 415 4.57 16.43 17.10
CA ALA A 415 6.01 16.18 17.10
C ALA A 415 6.77 17.49 16.94
N TYR A 416 7.95 17.61 17.54
CA TYR A 416 8.85 18.72 17.23
C TYR A 416 9.60 18.44 15.92
N TYR A 417 9.99 19.49 15.20
CA TYR A 417 10.95 19.39 14.10
C TYR A 417 12.07 20.41 14.27
N ILE A 418 13.20 20.16 13.61
CA ILE A 418 14.32 21.10 13.56
C ILE A 418 14.54 21.56 12.13
N GLU A 419 14.64 22.88 11.97
CA GLU A 419 14.98 23.58 10.73
C GLU A 419 15.91 24.75 11.09
N ASP A 420 17.04 24.85 10.39
CA ASP A 420 18.08 25.87 10.62
C ASP A 420 18.49 26.03 12.10
N GLY A 421 18.60 24.90 12.80
CA GLY A 421 18.99 24.83 14.21
C GLY A 421 17.92 25.32 15.21
N LYS A 422 16.70 25.63 14.75
CA LYS A 422 15.57 26.04 15.60
C LYS A 422 14.50 24.97 15.64
N TYR A 423 13.77 24.95 16.74
CA TYR A 423 12.65 24.04 16.98
C TYR A 423 11.34 24.67 16.53
N GLY A 424 10.55 23.90 15.77
CA GLY A 424 9.12 24.10 15.55
C GLY A 424 8.36 22.83 15.94
N PHE A 425 7.05 22.79 15.66
CA PHE A 425 6.27 21.57 15.85
C PHE A 425 5.24 21.35 14.74
N VAL A 426 4.83 20.11 14.58
CA VAL A 426 3.82 19.66 13.62
C VAL A 426 2.76 18.83 14.31
N SER A 427 1.52 18.87 13.81
CA SER A 427 0.46 17.91 14.20
C SER A 427 0.43 16.73 13.24
N LYS A 428 -0.17 15.61 13.69
CA LYS A 428 -0.42 14.43 12.83
C LYS A 428 -1.35 14.72 11.65
N ASP A 429 -2.11 15.81 11.70
CA ASP A 429 -3.02 16.24 10.64
C ASP A 429 -2.34 17.23 9.67
N GLY A 430 -1.05 17.52 9.86
CA GLY A 430 -0.24 18.35 8.97
C GLY A 430 -0.21 19.84 9.31
N TYR A 431 -0.75 20.28 10.45
CA TYR A 431 -0.52 21.65 10.93
C TYR A 431 0.96 21.82 11.26
N VAL A 432 1.57 22.95 10.85
CA VAL A 432 2.99 23.23 11.09
C VAL A 432 3.12 24.61 11.73
N HIS A 433 3.64 24.64 12.96
CA HIS A 433 4.10 25.87 13.58
C HIS A 433 5.56 26.13 13.19
N LYS A 434 5.88 27.36 12.82
CA LYS A 434 7.23 27.74 12.38
C LYS A 434 8.30 27.42 13.44
N ALA A 435 9.53 27.17 12.97
CA ALA A 435 10.68 26.94 13.82
C ALA A 435 11.27 28.26 14.35
N ASP A 436 10.88 28.65 15.57
CA ASP A 436 11.34 29.90 16.19
C ASP A 436 11.75 29.77 17.66
N PHE A 437 11.89 28.53 18.15
CA PHE A 437 12.30 28.22 19.52
C PHE A 437 13.72 27.66 19.58
N GLU A 438 14.40 27.87 20.71
CA GLU A 438 15.67 27.20 21.03
C GLU A 438 15.45 25.74 21.43
N TRP A 439 14.27 25.45 22.00
CA TRP A 439 13.86 24.11 22.43
C TRP A 439 12.35 24.09 22.68
N ILE A 440 11.72 22.92 22.50
CA ILE A 440 10.33 22.66 22.86
C ILE A 440 10.21 21.26 23.50
N SER A 441 9.38 21.13 24.52
CA SER A 441 9.04 19.84 25.13
C SER A 441 8.01 19.08 24.30
N ASP A 442 7.81 17.81 24.62
CA ASP A 442 6.62 17.09 24.15
C ASP A 442 5.32 17.75 24.66
N PHE A 443 4.27 17.69 23.85
CA PHE A 443 2.92 18.10 24.22
C PHE A 443 2.34 17.10 25.23
N ASN A 444 1.56 17.58 26.22
CA ASN A 444 0.73 16.68 27.05
C ASN A 444 -0.61 16.39 26.37
N SER A 445 -1.41 15.54 27.02
CA SER A 445 -2.80 15.25 26.64
C SER A 445 -3.71 16.49 26.62
N GLY A 446 -3.32 17.59 27.28
CA GLY A 446 -4.03 18.87 27.23
C GLY A 446 -3.59 19.79 26.09
N GLY A 447 -2.70 19.35 25.19
CA GLY A 447 -2.22 20.15 24.06
C GLY A 447 -1.30 21.30 24.47
N MET A 448 -0.50 21.13 25.52
CA MET A 448 0.43 22.15 26.03
C MET A 448 1.88 21.67 26.01
N ALA A 449 2.78 22.55 25.54
CA ALA A 449 4.22 22.34 25.52
C ALA A 449 4.97 23.48 26.23
N ILE A 450 6.12 23.14 26.81
CA ILE A 450 7.08 24.10 27.35
C ILE A 450 8.02 24.51 26.22
N ILE A 451 8.22 25.80 26.02
CA ILE A 451 9.14 26.34 25.03
C ILE A 451 10.29 27.08 25.72
N LYS A 452 11.44 27.10 25.06
CA LYS A 452 12.58 27.95 25.43
C LYS A 452 12.88 28.93 24.29
N LYS A 453 12.99 30.22 24.61
CA LYS A 453 13.31 31.29 23.66
C LYS A 453 14.06 32.40 24.38
N ASN A 454 15.16 32.88 23.80
CA ASN A 454 16.04 33.89 24.41
C ASN A 454 16.54 33.47 25.80
N ASN A 455 16.93 32.21 25.94
CA ASN A 455 17.39 31.60 27.19
C ASN A 455 16.38 31.55 28.37
N VAL A 456 15.09 31.87 28.14
CA VAL A 456 14.01 31.78 29.13
C VAL A 456 12.86 30.89 28.65
N PHE A 457 12.06 30.40 29.59
CA PHE A 457 10.99 29.42 29.35
C PHE A 457 9.59 30.06 29.37
N GLY A 458 8.71 29.52 28.54
CA GLY A 458 7.28 29.86 28.42
C GLY A 458 6.42 28.63 28.12
N LEU A 459 5.11 28.84 27.95
CA LEU A 459 4.14 27.80 27.61
C LEU A 459 3.40 28.15 26.32
N ILE A 460 3.23 27.16 25.44
CA ILE A 460 2.50 27.28 24.18
C ILE A 460 1.43 26.20 24.08
N SER A 461 0.30 26.54 23.47
CA SER A 461 -0.76 25.58 23.15
C SER A 461 -0.56 24.94 21.77
N ALA A 462 -1.24 23.83 21.54
CA ALA A 462 -1.27 23.08 20.29
C ALA A 462 -1.68 23.92 19.08
N ASN A 463 -2.45 24.99 19.30
CA ASN A 463 -2.87 25.93 18.25
C ASN A 463 -1.84 27.04 17.98
N GLY A 464 -0.69 27.01 18.66
CA GLY A 464 0.38 28.01 18.52
C GLY A 464 0.24 29.24 19.41
N ASN A 465 -0.71 29.28 20.34
CA ASN A 465 -0.91 30.45 21.22
C ASN A 465 0.01 30.37 22.43
N LEU A 466 0.73 31.44 22.73
CA LEU A 466 1.49 31.58 23.97
C LEU A 466 0.53 31.73 25.15
N VAL A 467 0.55 30.75 26.05
CA VAL A 467 -0.24 30.75 27.29
C VAL A 467 0.54 31.45 28.41
N LEU A 468 1.86 31.26 28.42
CA LEU A 468 2.78 32.00 29.28
C LEU A 468 3.95 32.47 28.41
N GLU A 469 4.11 33.78 28.30
CA GLU A 469 5.24 34.38 27.59
C GLU A 469 6.59 33.82 28.11
N PRO A 470 7.62 33.69 27.26
CA PRO A 470 8.97 33.32 27.72
C PRO A 470 9.55 34.37 28.67
N GLN A 471 9.55 34.07 29.97
CA GLN A 471 10.07 34.97 31.03
C GLN A 471 10.47 34.23 32.32
N MET A 472 10.36 32.90 32.34
CA MET A 472 10.71 32.07 33.50
C MET A 472 12.12 31.49 33.34
N ASP A 473 12.84 31.31 34.44
CA ASP A 473 14.16 30.68 34.42
C ASP A 473 14.05 29.17 34.18
N LEU A 474 12.95 28.57 34.64
CA LEU A 474 12.60 27.17 34.44
C LEU A 474 11.09 26.97 34.53
N ILE A 475 10.57 26.05 33.71
CA ILE A 475 9.21 25.51 33.86
C ILE A 475 9.31 24.00 33.90
N VAL A 476 8.69 23.38 34.90
CA VAL A 476 8.61 21.93 35.05
C VAL A 476 7.16 21.50 34.98
N ARG A 477 6.87 20.50 34.15
CA ARG A 477 5.55 19.86 34.11
C ARG A 477 5.32 19.17 35.46
N ALA A 478 4.20 19.48 36.10
CA ALA A 478 3.81 18.87 37.35
C ALA A 478 2.74 17.80 37.08
N ALA A 479 1.55 17.93 37.66
CA ALA A 479 0.45 17.00 37.43
C ALA A 479 -0.66 17.62 36.55
N GLY A 480 -1.16 16.85 35.59
CA GLY A 480 -2.21 17.27 34.67
C GLY A 480 -1.83 18.50 33.85
N ASN A 481 -2.62 19.58 33.99
CA ASN A 481 -2.35 20.87 33.35
C ASN A 481 -1.67 21.89 34.29
N THR A 482 -0.96 21.42 35.32
CA THR A 482 -0.25 22.30 36.26
C THR A 482 1.26 22.27 36.02
N TYR A 483 1.89 23.42 36.23
CA TYR A 483 3.32 23.65 36.01
C TYR A 483 3.93 24.29 37.25
N ILE A 484 5.16 23.89 37.56
CA ILE A 484 6.02 24.61 38.50
C ILE A 484 6.77 25.64 37.67
N VAL A 485 6.64 26.91 38.03
CA VAL A 485 7.34 28.02 37.36
C VAL A 485 8.37 28.60 38.32
N VAL A 486 9.60 28.77 37.85
CA VAL A 486 10.73 29.21 38.67
C VAL A 486 11.28 30.52 38.13
N LYS A 487 11.52 31.48 39.01
CA LYS A 487 12.15 32.77 38.72
C LYS A 487 12.99 33.24 39.90
N ASN A 488 14.24 33.60 39.66
CA ASN A 488 15.21 34.05 40.66
C ASN A 488 15.38 33.07 41.84
N GLY A 489 15.41 31.76 41.56
CA GLY A 489 15.54 30.71 42.58
C GLY A 489 14.28 30.43 43.41
N LEU A 490 13.19 31.16 43.16
CA LEU A 490 11.89 30.97 43.80
C LEU A 490 10.93 30.29 42.84
N TYR A 491 10.03 29.45 43.36
CA TYR A 491 8.97 28.82 42.56
C TYR A 491 7.56 29.23 42.98
N GLY A 492 6.64 29.02 42.05
CA GLY A 492 5.19 29.03 42.25
C GLY A 492 4.51 28.01 41.33
N PHE A 493 3.18 27.90 41.45
CA PHE A 493 2.39 27.01 40.62
C PHE A 493 1.55 27.79 39.61
N TYR A 494 1.52 27.29 38.38
CA TYR A 494 0.78 27.88 37.26
C TYR A 494 -0.12 26.85 36.60
N ASN A 495 -1.36 27.21 36.36
CA ASN A 495 -2.32 26.42 35.63
C ASN A 495 -2.24 26.76 34.13
N GLY A 496 -2.13 25.75 33.28
CA GLY A 496 -2.07 25.90 31.81
C GLY A 496 -3.33 26.51 31.18
N ASN A 497 -4.37 26.82 31.96
CA ASN A 497 -5.48 27.66 31.53
C ASN A 497 -5.17 29.17 31.58
N GLY A 498 -3.97 29.57 32.01
CA GLY A 498 -3.52 30.96 31.98
C GLY A 498 -3.38 31.65 33.33
N CYS A 499 -3.48 30.93 34.46
CA CYS A 499 -3.61 31.53 35.79
C CYS A 499 -2.58 31.00 36.80
N TYR A 500 -2.08 31.86 37.69
CA TYR A 500 -1.27 31.44 38.83
C TYR A 500 -2.15 30.81 39.92
N ILE A 501 -1.73 29.64 40.42
CA ILE A 501 -2.31 28.98 41.59
C ILE A 501 -1.64 29.51 42.86
N SER A 502 -0.34 29.83 42.77
CA SER A 502 0.41 30.46 43.86
C SER A 502 1.37 31.53 43.35
N GLN A 503 1.79 32.41 44.25
CA GLN A 503 2.86 33.37 43.99
C GLN A 503 4.21 32.65 43.81
N ILE A 504 5.12 33.27 43.05
CA ILE A 504 6.52 32.84 42.97
C ILE A 504 7.27 33.38 44.18
N ALA A 505 7.19 32.67 45.30
CA ALA A 505 7.67 33.15 46.61
C ALA A 505 8.17 32.03 47.55
N TYR A 506 8.50 30.87 46.97
CA TYR A 506 8.82 29.64 47.70
C TYR A 506 10.16 29.06 47.24
N ASP A 507 10.88 28.40 48.14
CA ASP A 507 12.26 27.95 47.90
C ASP A 507 12.28 26.73 46.97
N TYR A 508 12.86 26.86 45.77
CA TYR A 508 12.90 25.76 44.81
C TYR A 508 14.08 24.83 45.08
N ILE A 509 13.82 23.51 45.14
CA ILE A 509 14.83 22.47 45.30
C ILE A 509 14.94 21.69 43.98
N LYS A 510 16.01 21.92 43.23
CA LYS A 510 16.19 21.38 41.87
C LYS A 510 16.29 19.85 41.85
N GLU A 511 16.82 19.26 42.91
CA GLU A 511 17.05 17.82 43.05
C GLU A 511 15.75 17.04 43.35
N LYS A 512 14.64 17.74 43.65
CA LYS A 512 13.35 17.10 43.94
C LYS A 512 12.50 16.98 42.67
N PRO A 513 11.87 15.82 42.42
CA PRO A 513 11.02 15.61 41.24
C PRO A 513 9.69 16.36 41.40
N ALA A 514 8.91 16.51 40.32
CA ALA A 514 7.71 17.33 40.33
C ALA A 514 6.61 16.79 41.28
N GLU A 515 6.52 15.47 41.43
CA GLU A 515 5.59 14.77 42.31
C GLU A 515 5.85 15.08 43.79
N TYR A 516 7.07 15.49 44.13
CA TYR A 516 7.37 15.96 45.48
C TYR A 516 6.64 17.27 45.82
N TYR A 517 6.29 18.06 44.79
CA TYR A 517 5.65 19.37 44.92
C TYR A 517 4.13 19.32 44.78
N THR A 518 3.57 18.38 44.02
CA THR A 518 2.11 18.27 43.84
C THR A 518 1.65 16.92 43.31
N ASN A 519 0.42 16.54 43.66
CA ASN A 519 -0.34 15.46 43.03
C ASN A 519 -1.44 15.97 42.08
N GLY A 520 -1.46 17.28 41.78
CA GLY A 520 -2.44 17.95 40.92
C GLY A 520 -3.68 18.49 41.63
N SER A 521 -3.93 18.08 42.88
CA SER A 521 -5.07 18.56 43.68
C SER A 521 -4.64 19.39 44.89
N ALA A 522 -3.46 19.09 45.44
CA ALA A 522 -2.81 19.85 46.49
C ALA A 522 -1.38 20.20 46.09
N PHE A 523 -0.88 21.32 46.60
CA PHE A 523 0.41 21.87 46.20
C PHE A 523 1.23 22.23 47.43
N LYS A 524 2.44 21.68 47.48
CA LYS A 524 3.37 21.84 48.59
C LYS A 524 4.15 23.13 48.39
N LEU A 525 4.19 23.92 49.44
CA LEU A 525 4.93 25.17 49.54
C LEU A 525 6.15 24.95 50.42
N LEU A 526 7.31 25.45 50.00
CA LEU A 526 8.53 25.42 50.78
C LEU A 526 8.95 26.84 51.14
N ARG A 527 9.21 27.08 52.42
CA ARG A 527 9.73 28.38 52.88
C ARG A 527 10.62 28.18 54.08
N LYS A 528 11.90 28.55 53.96
CA LYS A 528 12.93 28.47 55.01
C LYS A 528 13.03 27.08 55.67
N GLY A 529 12.91 26.02 54.88
CA GLY A 529 12.96 24.63 55.37
C GLY A 529 11.64 24.10 55.95
N GLU A 530 10.60 24.94 56.05
CA GLU A 530 9.26 24.53 56.48
C GLU A 530 8.37 24.21 55.29
N GLN A 531 7.41 23.31 55.50
CA GLN A 531 6.46 22.86 54.48
C GLN A 531 5.04 23.36 54.80
N GLY A 532 4.38 23.94 53.80
CA GLY A 532 2.96 24.28 53.81
C GLY A 532 2.22 23.59 52.68
N LEU A 533 0.89 23.64 52.70
CA LEU A 533 0.04 23.05 51.65
C LEU A 533 -1.04 24.04 51.24
N ILE A 534 -1.30 24.16 49.94
CA ILE A 534 -2.44 24.88 49.36
C ILE A 534 -3.29 23.94 48.50
N ASP A 535 -4.56 24.29 48.32
CA ASP A 535 -5.44 23.64 47.35
C ASP A 535 -5.29 24.23 45.94
N ALA A 536 -6.03 23.69 44.97
CA ALA A 536 -6.02 24.13 43.56
C ALA A 536 -6.54 25.55 43.32
N ASN A 537 -7.21 26.15 44.30
CA ASN A 537 -7.65 27.55 44.24
C ASN A 537 -6.64 28.49 44.92
N GLY A 538 -5.50 27.97 45.38
CA GLY A 538 -4.47 28.74 46.07
C GLY A 538 -4.75 28.98 47.56
N LYS A 539 -5.77 28.35 48.14
CA LYS A 539 -6.08 28.51 49.57
C LYS A 539 -5.17 27.62 50.40
N GLN A 540 -4.50 28.21 51.40
CA GLN A 540 -3.65 27.47 52.34
C GLN A 540 -4.49 26.55 53.22
N THR A 541 -4.15 25.27 53.20
CA THR A 541 -4.79 24.19 53.95
C THR A 541 -3.91 23.67 55.08
N ILE A 542 -2.58 23.83 54.98
CA ILE A 542 -1.61 23.51 56.03
C ILE A 542 -0.63 24.67 56.20
N ASP A 543 -0.50 25.13 57.43
CA ASP A 543 0.46 26.16 57.81
C ASP A 543 1.88 25.60 57.91
N PHE A 544 2.85 26.46 57.60
CA PHE A 544 4.26 26.16 57.75
C PHE A 544 4.59 25.72 59.18
N GLY A 545 5.45 24.71 59.31
CA GLY A 545 5.89 24.18 60.61
C GLY A 545 4.93 23.18 61.27
N THR A 546 3.77 22.87 60.66
CA THR A 546 2.82 21.88 61.22
C THR A 546 3.42 20.47 61.28
N TYR A 547 4.17 20.07 60.25
CA TYR A 547 4.80 18.75 60.09
C TYR A 547 6.27 18.88 59.70
N ASP A 548 7.10 17.92 60.13
CA ASP A 548 8.51 17.82 59.71
C ASP A 548 8.60 17.42 58.23
N GLU A 549 7.67 16.55 57.79
CA GLU A 549 7.53 16.09 56.41
C GLU A 549 6.06 15.81 56.12
N ILE A 550 5.56 16.28 54.98
CA ILE A 550 4.27 15.86 54.43
C ILE A 550 4.47 15.29 53.02
N ASN A 551 3.91 14.10 52.78
CA ASN A 551 3.92 13.49 51.45
C ASN A 551 2.52 13.51 50.81
N PHE A 552 2.44 13.47 49.48
CA PHE A 552 1.15 13.38 48.81
C PHE A 552 0.59 11.96 48.90
N ALA A 553 -0.72 11.84 49.16
CA ALA A 553 -1.40 10.55 49.01
C ALA A 553 -1.76 10.34 47.54
N SER A 554 -1.36 9.20 46.98
CA SER A 554 -1.85 8.69 45.70
C SER A 554 -3.18 7.97 45.87
N ASN A 555 -3.33 7.16 46.94
CA ASN A 555 -4.60 6.55 47.37
C ASN A 555 -4.62 6.37 48.90
N GLY A 556 -5.70 6.75 49.57
CA GLY A 556 -5.84 6.55 51.02
C GLY A 556 -5.30 7.69 51.89
N LEU A 557 -4.51 7.33 52.92
CA LEU A 557 -4.02 8.27 53.93
C LEU A 557 -2.70 8.95 53.50
N ILE A 558 -2.51 10.17 53.98
CA ILE A 558 -1.34 11.03 53.75
C ILE A 558 -0.27 10.67 54.78
N ARG A 559 0.92 10.25 54.32
CA ARG A 559 2.07 10.01 55.19
C ARG A 559 2.60 11.34 55.71
N VAL A 560 2.74 11.45 57.02
CA VAL A 560 3.28 12.63 57.71
C VAL A 560 4.35 12.24 58.72
N LYS A 561 5.35 13.09 58.89
CA LYS A 561 6.39 12.94 59.92
C LYS A 561 6.28 14.06 60.93
N ARG A 562 6.36 13.69 62.22
CA ARG A 562 6.41 14.63 63.32
C ARG A 562 7.26 14.04 64.45
N LYS A 563 8.18 14.84 65.02
CA LYS A 563 9.12 14.40 66.05
C LYS A 563 9.90 13.15 65.61
N LYS A 564 10.37 13.13 64.37
CA LYS A 564 11.14 12.02 63.75
C LYS A 564 10.40 10.69 63.57
N LYS A 565 9.10 10.59 63.88
CA LYS A 565 8.30 9.37 63.67
C LYS A 565 7.25 9.58 62.59
N TYR A 566 6.97 8.55 61.81
CA TYR A 566 5.93 8.55 60.78
C TYR A 566 4.57 8.13 61.34
N GLY A 567 3.54 8.82 60.85
CA GLY A 567 2.13 8.52 61.04
C GLY A 567 1.35 8.83 59.76
N TYR A 568 0.04 8.69 59.82
CA TYR A 568 -0.83 8.92 58.66
C TYR A 568 -2.07 9.73 59.03
N VAL A 569 -2.40 10.71 58.20
CA VAL A 569 -3.58 11.57 58.34
C VAL A 569 -4.56 11.36 57.19
N ASP A 570 -5.85 11.59 57.40
CA ASP A 570 -6.85 11.55 56.33
C ASP A 570 -6.79 12.80 55.44
N ARG A 571 -7.66 12.87 54.43
CA ARG A 571 -7.75 14.05 53.53
C ARG A 571 -8.23 15.33 54.22
N LYS A 572 -8.85 15.21 55.40
CA LYS A 572 -9.21 16.34 56.27
C LYS A 572 -8.06 16.68 57.24
N LEU A 573 -6.91 16.02 57.10
CA LEU A 573 -5.71 16.17 57.93
C LEU A 573 -5.91 15.72 59.38
N THR A 574 -6.90 14.85 59.61
CA THR A 574 -7.14 14.21 60.90
C THR A 574 -6.16 13.06 61.05
N LEU A 575 -5.45 12.98 62.19
CA LEU A 575 -4.55 11.86 62.48
C LEU A 575 -5.35 10.54 62.59
N VAL A 576 -5.09 9.61 61.66
CA VAL A 576 -5.72 8.29 61.65
C VAL A 576 -4.79 7.24 62.25
N ILE A 577 -3.51 7.28 61.89
CA ILE A 577 -2.49 6.35 62.39
C ILE A 577 -1.43 7.16 63.15
N PRO A 578 -1.23 6.91 64.46
CA PRO A 578 -0.29 7.68 65.28
C PRO A 578 1.16 7.65 64.80
N TYR A 579 1.94 8.67 65.20
CA TYR A 579 3.38 8.78 64.91
C TYR A 579 4.19 7.73 65.69
N LYS A 580 4.31 6.52 65.15
CA LYS A 580 4.98 5.41 65.83
C LYS A 580 6.03 4.69 64.99
N PHE A 581 6.03 4.86 63.67
CA PHE A 581 6.94 4.13 62.78
C PHE A 581 8.26 4.86 62.58
N ASP A 582 9.34 4.08 62.45
CA ASP A 582 10.68 4.57 62.12
C ASP A 582 10.76 4.92 60.64
N GLU A 583 10.18 4.07 59.79
CA GLU A 583 10.03 4.27 58.36
C GLU A 583 8.62 3.90 57.89
N ALA A 584 8.17 4.53 56.81
CA ALA A 584 6.83 4.33 56.27
C ALA A 584 6.80 4.62 54.76
N ARG A 585 6.26 3.69 53.98
CA ARG A 585 5.92 3.90 52.56
C ARG A 585 4.50 4.47 52.43
N ASP A 586 4.19 5.05 51.28
CA ASP A 586 2.86 5.59 51.02
C ASP A 586 1.85 4.45 50.85
N PHE A 587 0.57 4.73 51.13
CA PHE A 587 -0.49 3.77 50.86
C PHE A 587 -0.64 3.54 49.36
N SER A 588 -0.68 2.27 48.97
CA SER A 588 -0.93 1.83 47.61
C SER A 588 -1.83 0.59 47.67
N ASP A 589 -2.92 0.59 46.91
CA ASP A 589 -3.95 -0.49 46.95
C ASP A 589 -4.47 -0.81 48.37
N SER A 590 -4.64 0.24 49.18
CA SER A 590 -5.12 0.22 50.57
C SER A 590 -4.19 -0.41 51.61
N LEU A 591 -2.94 -0.70 51.23
CA LEU A 591 -1.90 -1.18 52.15
C LEU A 591 -0.67 -0.25 52.13
N ALA A 592 0.09 -0.23 53.22
CA ALA A 592 1.38 0.43 53.29
C ALA A 592 2.40 -0.48 53.97
N ILE A 593 3.65 -0.39 53.53
CA ILE A 593 4.80 -1.04 54.18
C ILE A 593 5.36 -0.06 55.20
N VAL A 594 5.50 -0.50 56.45
CA VAL A 594 6.05 0.29 57.55
C VAL A 594 7.10 -0.51 58.31
N THR A 595 8.04 0.20 58.91
CA THR A 595 9.11 -0.40 59.72
C THR A 595 9.09 0.19 61.12
N SER A 596 9.14 -0.67 62.13
CA SER A 596 9.23 -0.28 63.54
C SER A 596 10.07 -1.32 64.28
N LYS A 597 11.10 -0.86 65.01
CA LYS A 597 12.00 -1.75 65.78
C LYS A 597 12.55 -2.91 64.93
N GLU A 598 13.09 -2.60 63.75
CA GLU A 598 13.71 -3.57 62.82
C GLU A 598 12.77 -4.63 62.24
N LYS A 599 11.45 -4.50 62.44
CA LYS A 599 10.44 -5.38 61.82
C LYS A 599 9.65 -4.66 60.74
N ASN A 600 9.51 -5.29 59.57
CA ASN A 600 8.70 -4.81 58.46
C ASN A 600 7.27 -5.31 58.59
N ALA A 601 6.29 -4.47 58.27
CA ALA A 601 4.88 -4.83 58.35
C ALA A 601 4.06 -4.24 57.20
N LEU A 602 3.08 -5.01 56.73
CA LEU A 602 1.97 -4.52 55.91
C LEU A 602 0.85 -4.07 56.83
N ILE A 603 0.45 -2.80 56.70
CA ILE A 603 -0.68 -2.23 57.45
C ILE A 603 -1.81 -1.82 56.51
N ASN A 604 -3.05 -1.91 56.99
CA ASN A 604 -4.22 -1.38 56.30
C ASN A 604 -4.50 0.09 56.67
N LEU A 605 -5.56 0.67 56.08
CA LEU A 605 -5.98 2.05 56.31
C LEU A 605 -6.37 2.38 57.76
N GLN A 606 -6.59 1.39 58.63
CA GLN A 606 -6.82 1.58 60.07
C GLN A 606 -5.51 1.47 60.88
N GLY A 607 -4.37 1.23 60.23
CA GLY A 607 -3.09 0.95 60.88
C GLY A 607 -3.02 -0.43 61.53
N LYS A 608 -3.95 -1.33 61.18
CA LYS A 608 -3.92 -2.74 61.61
C LYS A 608 -2.88 -3.47 60.78
N GLU A 609 -2.00 -4.20 61.47
CA GLU A 609 -1.05 -5.12 60.86
C GLU A 609 -1.79 -6.29 60.19
N ILE A 610 -1.49 -6.51 58.92
CA ILE A 610 -2.00 -7.61 58.08
C ILE A 610 -0.98 -8.74 58.03
N PHE A 611 0.29 -8.38 57.89
CA PHE A 611 1.43 -9.29 57.82
C PHE A 611 2.67 -8.60 58.36
N SER A 612 3.59 -9.35 58.95
CA SER A 612 4.89 -8.82 59.34
C SER A 612 5.98 -9.87 59.17
N SER A 613 7.19 -9.37 58.88
CA SER A 613 8.37 -10.16 58.59
C SER A 613 9.60 -9.47 59.17
N GLU A 614 10.60 -10.26 59.56
CA GLU A 614 11.94 -9.75 59.85
C GLU A 614 12.69 -9.42 58.54
N GLU A 615 12.33 -10.10 57.46
CA GLU A 615 12.82 -9.84 56.10
C GLU A 615 12.14 -8.62 55.45
N GLU A 616 12.73 -8.11 54.37
CA GLU A 616 12.14 -7.03 53.58
C GLU A 616 10.82 -7.47 52.93
N ILE A 617 9.85 -6.55 52.90
CA ILE A 617 8.61 -6.71 52.14
C ILE A 617 8.69 -5.77 50.93
N GLU A 618 8.59 -6.34 49.74
CA GLU A 618 8.54 -5.58 48.48
C GLU A 618 7.19 -5.75 47.81
N LYS A 619 6.67 -4.66 47.26
CA LYS A 619 5.44 -4.71 46.47
C LYS A 619 5.77 -5.27 45.09
N LEU A 620 5.17 -6.41 44.75
CA LEU A 620 5.32 -7.04 43.43
C LEU A 620 4.32 -6.47 42.44
N SER A 621 3.06 -6.36 42.85
CA SER A 621 1.94 -5.92 42.02
C SER A 621 0.82 -5.33 42.90
N SER A 622 -0.36 -5.02 42.34
CA SER A 622 -1.45 -4.45 43.14
C SER A 622 -1.97 -5.38 44.25
N HIS A 623 -1.91 -6.70 44.05
CA HIS A 623 -2.44 -7.69 44.97
C HIS A 623 -1.38 -8.56 45.64
N PHE A 624 -0.12 -8.50 45.19
CA PHE A 624 0.94 -9.41 45.63
C PHE A 624 2.21 -8.70 46.11
N TYR A 625 2.89 -9.34 47.06
CA TYR A 625 4.13 -8.85 47.66
C TYR A 625 5.16 -9.98 47.74
N LEU A 626 6.43 -9.63 47.62
CA LEU A 626 7.56 -10.52 47.83
C LEU A 626 8.08 -10.35 49.27
N THR A 627 8.49 -11.47 49.88
CA THR A 627 9.07 -11.54 51.21
C THR A 627 9.93 -12.79 51.35
N GLY A 628 10.55 -12.98 52.51
CA GLY A 628 11.40 -14.12 52.81
C GLY A 628 12.85 -13.88 52.36
N GLU A 629 13.74 -14.79 52.77
CA GLU A 629 15.14 -14.75 52.36
C GLU A 629 15.23 -14.77 50.84
N ASP A 630 16.01 -13.84 50.29
CA ASP A 630 16.16 -13.59 48.84
C ASP A 630 14.84 -13.39 48.06
N LYS A 631 13.77 -12.92 48.72
CA LYS A 631 12.44 -12.68 48.11
C LYS A 631 11.78 -13.95 47.54
N SER A 632 12.05 -15.09 48.17
CA SER A 632 11.59 -16.41 47.72
C SER A 632 10.12 -16.76 48.03
N GLU A 633 9.35 -15.88 48.68
CA GLU A 633 7.93 -16.08 48.98
C GLU A 633 7.04 -15.00 48.35
N ILE A 634 5.88 -15.40 47.82
CA ILE A 634 4.81 -14.49 47.38
C ILE A 634 3.66 -14.57 48.37
N ILE A 635 3.25 -13.41 48.89
CA ILE A 635 2.04 -13.26 49.71
C ILE A 635 1.00 -12.41 48.98
N ASP A 636 -0.28 -12.66 49.28
CA ASP A 636 -1.36 -11.79 48.83
C ASP A 636 -1.60 -10.61 49.79
N ARG A 637 -2.51 -9.71 49.41
CA ARG A 637 -2.94 -8.56 50.22
C ARG A 637 -3.55 -8.88 51.59
N ARG A 638 -3.86 -10.14 51.87
CA ARG A 638 -4.36 -10.60 53.18
C ARG A 638 -3.23 -11.14 54.05
N GLY A 639 -2.00 -11.14 53.55
CA GLY A 639 -0.84 -11.74 54.22
C GLY A 639 -0.78 -13.26 54.07
N VAL A 640 -1.58 -13.85 53.18
CA VAL A 640 -1.59 -15.30 52.95
C VAL A 640 -0.48 -15.64 51.97
N ARG A 641 0.40 -16.57 52.35
CA ARG A 641 1.42 -17.12 51.46
C ARG A 641 0.76 -17.89 50.31
N ILE A 642 1.03 -17.47 49.09
CA ILE A 642 0.53 -18.08 47.86
C ILE A 642 1.53 -19.13 47.36
N TRP A 643 2.81 -18.78 47.30
CA TRP A 643 3.90 -19.68 46.92
C TRP A 643 5.16 -19.44 47.73
N SER A 644 5.97 -20.49 47.84
CA SER A 644 7.32 -20.50 48.39
C SER A 644 8.29 -21.13 47.38
N GLY A 645 9.58 -20.83 47.53
CA GLY A 645 10.60 -21.30 46.60
C GLY A 645 10.49 -20.63 45.24
N VAL A 646 10.11 -19.35 45.20
CA VAL A 646 10.10 -18.53 44.00
C VAL A 646 11.55 -18.25 43.60
N GLU A 647 11.95 -18.67 42.40
CA GLU A 647 13.27 -18.40 41.84
C GLU A 647 13.25 -17.19 40.90
N ASP A 648 12.17 -17.04 40.14
CA ASP A 648 12.04 -15.99 39.14
C ASP A 648 10.58 -15.56 38.97
N VAL A 649 10.38 -14.27 38.68
CA VAL A 649 9.07 -13.67 38.41
C VAL A 649 9.19 -12.76 37.19
N GLN A 650 8.62 -13.19 36.08
CA GLN A 650 8.55 -12.42 34.85
C GLN A 650 7.19 -11.73 34.76
N MET A 651 7.19 -10.40 34.70
CA MET A 651 5.96 -9.64 34.48
C MET A 651 5.63 -9.56 32.98
N CYS A 652 4.46 -10.06 32.63
CA CYS A 652 3.88 -9.99 31.29
C CYS A 652 2.75 -8.96 31.20
N GLU A 653 2.23 -8.75 29.99
CA GLU A 653 1.12 -7.82 29.74
C GLU A 653 -0.15 -8.15 30.55
N ASN A 654 -0.93 -7.10 30.86
CA ASN A 654 -2.18 -7.15 31.64
C ASN A 654 -2.00 -7.68 33.07
N SER A 655 -0.86 -7.36 33.70
CA SER A 655 -0.56 -7.73 35.08
C SER A 655 -0.55 -9.26 35.30
N LEU A 656 -0.18 -10.01 34.27
CA LEU A 656 0.06 -11.45 34.39
C LEU A 656 1.52 -11.66 34.83
N LEU A 657 1.72 -12.40 35.90
CA LEU A 657 3.02 -12.80 36.41
C LEU A 657 3.26 -14.26 36.04
N ILE A 658 4.39 -14.53 35.38
CA ILE A 658 4.91 -15.87 35.14
C ILE A 658 5.91 -16.15 36.26
N ILE A 659 5.64 -17.18 37.04
CA ILE A 659 6.41 -17.50 38.24
C ILE A 659 7.10 -18.84 38.02
N THR A 660 8.42 -18.84 38.18
CA THR A 660 9.24 -20.05 38.14
C THR A 660 9.56 -20.44 39.58
N LEU A 661 9.11 -21.63 39.96
CA LEU A 661 9.40 -22.21 41.27
C LEU A 661 10.69 -23.04 41.23
N SER A 662 11.27 -23.32 42.39
CA SER A 662 12.52 -24.07 42.55
C SER A 662 12.48 -25.51 42.04
N ASN A 663 11.29 -26.09 41.93
CA ASN A 663 11.05 -27.38 41.27
C ASN A 663 10.93 -27.28 39.73
N LYS A 664 11.21 -26.10 39.15
CA LYS A 664 11.05 -25.75 37.74
C LYS A 664 9.61 -25.76 37.23
N GLU A 665 8.63 -25.75 38.12
CA GLU A 665 7.22 -25.58 37.75
C GLU A 665 6.92 -24.12 37.41
N ILE A 666 6.20 -23.91 36.31
CA ILE A 666 5.76 -22.59 35.86
C ILE A 666 4.32 -22.37 36.33
N LYS A 667 4.09 -21.27 37.04
CA LYS A 667 2.76 -20.83 37.48
C LYS A 667 2.41 -19.50 36.82
N LEU A 668 1.12 -19.32 36.59
CA LEU A 668 0.57 -18.05 36.16
C LEU A 668 -0.23 -17.45 37.31
N LEU A 669 0.08 -16.20 37.64
CA LEU A 669 -0.67 -15.41 38.60
C LEU A 669 -1.19 -14.16 37.92
N LYS A 670 -2.49 -13.97 37.94
CA LYS A 670 -3.10 -12.75 37.45
C LYS A 670 -3.28 -11.80 38.62
N ASP A 671 -2.70 -10.61 38.51
CA ASP A 671 -2.94 -9.49 39.42
C ASP A 671 -4.38 -8.98 39.36
#